data_AF-A0A841BFH7-F1
#
_entry.id   AF-A0A841BFH7-F1
#
_cell.length_a   1.000
_cell.length_b   1.000
_cell.length_c   1.000
_cell.angle_alpha   90.00
_cell.angle_beta   90.00
_cell.angle_gamma   90.00
#
_symmetry.space_group_name_H-M   'P 1'
#
loop_
_entity.id
_entity.type
_entity.pdbx_description
1 polymer ?
#
loop_
_entity_poly.entity_id
_entity_poly.type
_entity_poly.pdbx_seq_one_letter_code
_entity_poly.pdbx_strand_id
1 'polypeptide(L)'
;MPALESLATKIIEKSLTAVLSQLGKRLRGRRLKATKEVVRQLAAYDFAGQLRLTAVLPELSAGFSLEQVKTCLGGPVFEGLLHELVAARLMGMPSATVNRVRENMRIALRLEFPRADPEQVMAFGIDLFEELDRVVQALVAKIGGTDSRELAELRESATVLLHSSEDSIKRHNSYLKGLPEAAEALEWESTYRRQARAAHGYIEPPDFERKRKVPIADLFVSPQVVAREESGTSPVHDVETLADAIDRTVLLGDPGGGKSTACNVITWLAEDLVPFVVVLRSFVDDKQSVVDHIESRLSAHYQCPAPSHVVEGLMLSGQALVIFDGLDELIDTSKRRLITERVELFCTRYPLAKVLVTSRRVGYEEAALDPNVFEVHELAEFSDKDVKTYVTKWFMQVDGAGEDKARALASSFTEEVEAVPDLRCNPLMLSLMCIIYRGQNWIPRNRPEMYEHCAKLLFEKWDSSRKIYVELAASDHVDGAIKQLAYWMFTDPEAAQGVRERELAREAVDYLEPAFSSRPEAVRAAKQFIEFCRGRGWVLTEVGTTADGEALFAFTHRTFMEYFAAFELTRLHDGPEKVAKAILPHVAAAEWEIVAELAVQISERNSRDGAARILRTLLSDKRYSAVASRYNIARFAMRCLGFVHVPVALAEEIGRSFAESLLRFGAAEKRIDSSHPTVLLKLQQPVETEILGVLRATMAGGDSGLRGIAAEVIVQLPEVMSESKGGYADNYARWRKHRDTLFVELRAEILSVRTEEIWVAAWRHGLISLEQLLVEGPNEDRYPLSVLFRGVTFEWVGGGWGDWGSFIPSRLLQAGADLVPDFPVTRGELDWLGGFIDSLGSPPWVVRPGYSGTMPGVRGGDFQVRKLATDQGWTLFRLVLIGIEADSTGAPVPPDVGSRRYYDVVDALALRRWDGIGLPSWLSQAIEDLPPERRDLVNAWLDRQVHFVAE
;
A
#
# COMPACT_ATOMS: atom_id res chain seq x y z
N MET A 1 39.14 17.93 -9.30
CA MET A 1 38.55 19.27 -9.54
C MET A 1 37.25 19.17 -10.34
N PRO A 2 37.21 18.86 -11.66
CA PRO A 2 35.93 18.66 -12.37
C PRO A 2 35.01 17.60 -11.76
N ALA A 3 35.60 16.50 -11.25
CA ALA A 3 34.85 15.43 -10.58
C ALA A 3 34.23 15.82 -9.23
N LEU A 4 34.74 16.89 -8.58
CA LEU A 4 34.23 17.42 -7.31
C LEU A 4 33.11 18.42 -7.57
N GLU A 5 33.28 19.30 -8.56
CA GLU A 5 32.23 20.22 -9.01
C GLU A 5 31.02 19.42 -9.51
N SER A 6 31.24 18.36 -10.30
CA SER A 6 30.17 17.46 -10.74
C SER A 6 29.47 16.74 -9.57
N LEU A 7 30.20 16.37 -8.51
CA LEU A 7 29.61 15.74 -7.33
C LEU A 7 28.74 16.73 -6.54
N ALA A 8 29.25 17.92 -6.25
CA ALA A 8 28.52 18.98 -5.55
C ALA A 8 27.25 19.39 -6.30
N THR A 9 27.34 19.55 -7.62
CA THR A 9 26.18 19.76 -8.48
C THR A 9 25.14 18.65 -8.34
N LYS A 10 25.56 17.39 -8.39
CA LYS A 10 24.66 16.23 -8.26
C LYS A 10 23.96 16.17 -6.89
N ILE A 11 24.64 16.60 -5.82
CA ILE A 11 24.05 16.67 -4.47
C ILE A 11 23.03 17.81 -4.36
N ILE A 12 23.33 18.97 -4.97
CA ILE A 12 22.38 20.09 -5.06
C ILE A 12 21.12 19.63 -5.81
N GLU A 13 21.28 18.98 -6.96
CA GLU A 13 20.18 18.40 -7.74
C GLU A 13 19.35 17.38 -6.94
N LYS A 14 20.01 16.46 -6.22
CA LYS A 14 19.36 15.47 -5.35
C LYS A 14 18.56 16.14 -4.23
N SER A 15 19.15 17.14 -3.58
CA SER A 15 18.53 17.89 -2.48
C SER A 15 17.32 18.70 -2.96
N LEU A 16 17.45 19.37 -4.11
CA LEU A 16 16.35 20.06 -4.78
C LEU A 16 15.21 19.11 -5.14
N THR A 17 15.53 17.98 -5.76
CA THR A 17 14.54 16.97 -6.13
C THR A 17 13.78 16.47 -4.90
N ALA A 18 14.47 16.27 -3.78
CA ALA A 18 13.87 15.84 -2.53
C ALA A 18 12.97 16.92 -1.90
N VAL A 19 13.43 18.18 -1.77
CA VAL A 19 12.63 19.30 -1.25
C VAL A 19 11.35 19.51 -2.08
N LEU A 20 11.49 19.46 -3.40
CA LEU A 20 10.36 19.71 -4.31
C LEU A 20 9.40 18.53 -4.40
N SER A 21 9.90 17.29 -4.34
CA SER A 21 9.06 16.09 -4.27
C SER A 21 8.19 16.12 -3.00
N GLN A 22 8.75 16.59 -1.88
CA GLN A 22 7.98 16.80 -0.64
C GLN A 22 6.93 17.91 -0.76
N LEU A 23 7.30 19.06 -1.33
CA LEU A 23 6.36 20.16 -1.58
C LEU A 23 5.25 19.76 -2.54
N GLY A 24 5.56 18.91 -3.52
CA GLY A 24 4.60 18.37 -4.47
C GLY A 24 3.62 17.44 -3.76
N LYS A 25 4.12 16.38 -3.13
CA LYS A 25 3.27 15.36 -2.51
C LYS A 25 2.29 15.90 -1.45
N ARG A 26 2.62 17.02 -0.77
CA ARG A 26 1.76 17.65 0.25
C ARG A 26 0.78 18.71 -0.28
N LEU A 27 0.95 19.17 -1.52
CA LEU A 27 0.10 20.18 -2.14
C LEU A 27 -0.76 19.52 -3.24
N ARG A 28 -1.81 18.76 -2.87
CA ARG A 28 -2.77 18.21 -3.85
C ARG A 28 -3.61 19.34 -4.50
N GLY A 29 -3.93 19.20 -5.80
CA GLY A 29 -4.75 20.14 -6.58
C GLY A 29 -3.97 21.20 -7.38
N ARG A 30 -4.57 22.37 -7.65
CA ARG A 30 -3.98 23.50 -8.43
C ARG A 30 -2.54 23.88 -8.01
N ARG A 31 -2.17 23.60 -6.75
CA ARG A 31 -0.87 23.89 -6.15
C ARG A 31 0.24 22.88 -6.53
N LEU A 32 -0.10 21.67 -7.01
CA LEU A 32 0.87 20.70 -7.53
C LEU A 32 1.49 21.15 -8.87
N LYS A 33 0.71 21.88 -9.68
CA LYS A 33 1.14 22.42 -10.98
C LYS A 33 2.24 23.47 -10.79
N ALA A 34 2.09 24.33 -9.78
CA ALA A 34 3.12 25.26 -9.31
C ALA A 34 4.41 24.54 -8.92
N THR A 35 4.32 23.46 -8.12
CA THR A 35 5.51 22.70 -7.71
C THR A 35 6.18 21.98 -8.89
N LYS A 36 5.41 21.39 -9.81
CA LYS A 36 5.96 20.71 -11.00
C LYS A 36 6.65 21.68 -11.97
N GLU A 37 6.12 22.89 -12.14
CA GLU A 37 6.75 23.91 -12.98
C GLU A 37 8.06 24.42 -12.34
N VAL A 38 8.05 24.65 -11.03
CA VAL A 38 9.27 24.98 -10.27
C VAL A 38 10.30 23.84 -10.38
N VAL A 39 9.90 22.57 -10.24
CA VAL A 39 10.75 21.37 -10.47
C VAL A 39 11.33 21.34 -11.86
N ARG A 40 10.51 21.62 -12.88
CA ARG A 40 10.91 21.61 -14.28
C ARG A 40 11.93 22.71 -14.59
N GLN A 41 11.70 23.92 -14.10
CA GLN A 41 12.64 25.04 -14.24
C GLN A 41 13.96 24.80 -13.51
N LEU A 42 13.89 24.08 -12.39
CA LEU A 42 15.06 23.66 -11.60
C LEU A 42 15.84 22.53 -12.28
N ALA A 43 15.15 21.54 -12.86
CA ALA A 43 15.76 20.45 -13.61
C ALA A 43 16.41 20.93 -14.92
N ALA A 44 15.91 22.03 -15.49
CA ALA A 44 16.48 22.69 -16.66
C ALA A 44 17.61 23.68 -16.30
N TYR A 45 17.92 23.86 -15.01
CA TYR A 45 19.00 24.75 -14.59
C TYR A 45 20.36 24.09 -14.86
N ASP A 46 21.11 24.64 -15.81
CA ASP A 46 22.47 24.19 -16.07
C ASP A 46 23.40 24.65 -14.93
N PHE A 47 23.75 23.70 -14.08
CA PHE A 47 24.71 23.88 -13.00
C PHE A 47 26.17 23.79 -13.49
N ALA A 48 26.43 23.46 -14.76
CA ALA A 48 27.78 23.34 -15.29
C ALA A 48 28.52 24.69 -15.23
N GLY A 49 29.67 24.70 -14.56
CA GLY A 49 30.50 25.90 -14.40
C GLY A 49 29.91 26.99 -13.50
N GLN A 50 28.76 26.75 -12.84
CA GLN A 50 28.16 27.67 -11.88
C GLN A 50 28.86 27.62 -10.52
N LEU A 51 29.24 26.43 -10.06
CA LEU A 51 30.07 26.24 -8.87
C LEU A 51 31.54 26.46 -9.21
N ARG A 52 32.17 27.45 -8.56
CA ARG A 52 33.59 27.77 -8.72
C ARG A 52 34.36 27.25 -7.52
N LEU A 53 34.42 25.93 -7.36
CA LEU A 53 35.26 25.34 -6.32
C LEU A 53 36.75 25.69 -6.54
N THR A 54 37.13 25.99 -7.78
CA THR A 54 38.44 26.57 -8.15
C THR A 54 38.75 27.95 -7.54
N ALA A 55 37.74 28.70 -7.08
CA ALA A 55 37.93 29.95 -6.35
C ALA A 55 38.01 29.75 -4.82
N VAL A 56 37.46 28.64 -4.32
CA VAL A 56 37.40 28.29 -2.88
C VAL A 56 38.58 27.41 -2.45
N LEU A 57 39.07 26.54 -3.33
CA LEU A 57 40.13 25.57 -3.07
C LEU A 57 41.60 26.08 -3.12
N PRO A 58 41.97 27.24 -3.74
CA PRO A 58 43.37 27.69 -3.80
C PRO A 58 44.03 27.97 -2.44
N GLU A 59 43.26 28.15 -1.37
CA GLU A 59 43.78 28.43 -0.02
C GLU A 59 44.13 27.16 0.80
N LEU A 60 43.88 25.95 0.27
CA LEU A 60 44.21 24.69 0.94
C LEU A 60 45.72 24.40 0.89
N SER A 61 46.50 25.16 1.65
CA SER A 61 47.89 24.87 1.92
C SER A 61 48.01 23.79 3.01
N ALA A 62 48.57 22.63 2.64
CA ALA A 62 48.98 21.52 3.51
C ALA A 62 47.94 20.99 4.52
N GLY A 63 47.16 19.96 4.15
CA GLY A 63 46.37 19.19 5.13
C GLY A 63 45.14 18.46 4.60
N PHE A 64 44.71 18.75 3.37
CA PHE A 64 43.48 18.22 2.78
C PHE A 64 43.77 17.31 1.59
N SER A 65 43.21 16.09 1.59
CA SER A 65 43.19 15.26 0.39
C SER A 65 41.93 15.53 -0.42
N LEU A 66 42.06 15.62 -1.75
CA LEU A 66 40.93 15.77 -2.68
C LEU A 66 39.90 14.63 -2.54
N GLU A 67 40.35 13.45 -2.11
CA GLU A 67 39.48 12.28 -1.88
C GLU A 67 38.66 12.42 -0.60
N GLN A 68 39.22 12.99 0.46
CA GLN A 68 38.50 13.30 1.70
C GLN A 68 37.48 14.41 1.50
N VAL A 69 37.84 15.46 0.76
CA VAL A 69 36.88 16.52 0.36
C VAL A 69 35.74 15.93 -0.45
N LYS A 70 36.03 14.99 -1.37
CA LYS A 70 35.01 14.31 -2.16
C LYS A 70 34.08 13.46 -1.28
N THR A 71 34.64 12.77 -0.29
CA THR A 71 33.88 11.92 0.64
C THR A 71 32.99 12.74 1.58
N CYS A 72 33.53 13.85 2.11
CA CYS A 72 32.79 14.79 2.95
C CYS A 72 31.62 15.44 2.20
N LEU A 73 31.86 15.95 0.99
CA LEU A 73 30.79 16.54 0.16
C LEU A 73 29.71 15.51 -0.17
N GLY A 74 30.09 14.27 -0.49
CA GLY A 74 29.15 13.17 -0.74
C GLY A 74 28.56 12.51 0.52
N GLY A 75 28.88 13.03 1.70
CA GLY A 75 28.46 12.47 2.98
C GLY A 75 27.07 12.94 3.41
N PRO A 76 26.32 12.12 4.17
CA PRO A 76 24.93 12.40 4.54
C PRO A 76 24.74 13.70 5.33
N VAL A 77 25.72 14.07 6.16
CA VAL A 77 25.69 15.32 6.94
C VAL A 77 25.70 16.53 6.01
N PHE A 78 26.54 16.50 4.97
CA PHE A 78 26.64 17.59 4.00
C PHE A 78 25.42 17.66 3.09
N GLU A 79 24.90 16.50 2.65
CA GLU A 79 23.65 16.43 1.89
C GLU A 79 22.47 17.04 2.70
N GLY A 80 22.37 16.74 3.99
CA GLY A 80 21.32 17.28 4.88
C GLY A 80 21.40 18.80 5.06
N LEU A 81 22.60 19.34 5.29
CA LEU A 81 22.81 20.79 5.43
C LEU A 81 22.54 21.56 4.13
N LEU A 82 22.89 20.96 2.98
CA LEU A 82 22.62 21.55 1.68
C LEU A 82 21.11 21.51 1.37
N HIS A 83 20.42 20.44 1.75
CA HIS A 83 18.96 20.35 1.69
C HIS A 83 18.30 21.44 2.55
N GLU A 84 18.82 21.71 3.75
CA GLU A 84 18.35 22.78 4.64
C GLU A 84 18.56 24.18 4.03
N LEU A 85 19.71 24.42 3.41
CA LEU A 85 20.00 25.67 2.71
C LEU A 85 19.04 25.92 1.53
N VAL A 86 18.83 24.89 0.71
CA VAL A 86 17.90 24.90 -0.43
C VAL A 86 16.48 25.19 0.04
N ALA A 87 16.02 24.47 1.07
CA ALA A 87 14.70 24.68 1.66
C ALA A 87 14.55 26.10 2.23
N ALA A 88 15.52 26.56 3.03
CA ALA A 88 15.47 27.89 3.64
C ALA A 88 15.39 29.01 2.61
N ARG A 89 16.11 28.89 1.49
CA ARG A 89 16.13 29.89 0.42
C ARG A 89 14.87 29.84 -0.47
N LEU A 90 14.41 28.66 -0.87
CA LEU A 90 13.16 28.49 -1.63
C LEU A 90 11.96 29.07 -0.86
N MET A 91 11.92 28.78 0.44
CA MET A 91 10.83 29.19 1.34
C MET A 91 10.93 30.65 1.81
N GLY A 92 11.98 31.39 1.45
CA GLY A 92 12.15 32.78 1.84
C GLY A 92 12.35 32.99 3.35
N MET A 93 13.03 32.06 4.03
CA MET A 93 13.25 32.12 5.47
C MET A 93 14.11 33.33 5.91
N PRO A 94 13.98 33.79 7.17
CA PRO A 94 14.80 34.88 7.70
C PRO A 94 16.30 34.60 7.61
N SER A 95 17.10 35.66 7.44
CA SER A 95 18.57 35.56 7.37
C SER A 95 19.20 34.87 8.58
N ALA A 96 18.53 34.90 9.74
CA ALA A 96 18.96 34.19 10.95
C ALA A 96 19.01 32.65 10.76
N THR A 97 18.05 32.07 10.03
CA THR A 97 18.03 30.63 9.74
C THR A 97 19.17 30.24 8.80
N VAL A 98 19.38 31.03 7.74
CA VAL A 98 20.46 30.77 6.79
C VAL A 98 21.84 30.93 7.44
N ASN A 99 22.02 31.94 8.29
CA ASN A 99 23.24 32.12 9.08
C ASN A 99 23.51 30.92 10.02
N ARG A 100 22.47 30.20 10.44
CA ARG A 100 22.59 29.01 11.28
C ARG A 100 23.05 27.79 10.46
N VAL A 101 22.54 27.62 9.24
CA VAL A 101 23.05 26.60 8.30
C VAL A 101 24.52 26.84 7.99
N ARG A 102 24.91 28.11 7.79
CA ARG A 102 26.32 28.50 7.62
C ARG A 102 27.20 28.05 8.78
N GLU A 103 26.77 28.31 10.01
CA GLU A 103 27.56 27.93 11.19
C GLU A 103 27.67 26.41 11.35
N ASN A 104 26.58 25.67 11.11
CA ASN A 104 26.60 24.21 11.12
C ASN A 104 27.55 23.61 10.10
N MET A 105 27.57 24.20 8.90
CA MET A 105 28.42 23.75 7.81
C MET A 105 29.91 23.93 8.13
N ARG A 106 30.26 25.01 8.84
CA ARG A 106 31.60 25.21 9.39
C ARG A 106 31.96 24.12 10.41
N ILE A 107 31.04 23.79 11.31
CA ILE A 107 31.25 22.75 12.33
C ILE A 107 31.41 21.36 11.67
N ALA A 108 30.55 21.01 10.71
CA ALA A 108 30.60 19.75 9.97
C ALA A 108 31.91 19.58 9.18
N LEU A 109 32.42 20.65 8.57
CA LEU A 109 33.71 20.59 7.88
C LEU A 109 34.88 20.44 8.85
N ARG A 110 34.84 21.13 9.99
CA ARG A 110 35.86 20.94 11.05
C ARG A 110 35.91 19.50 11.56
N LEU A 111 34.76 18.83 11.61
CA LEU A 111 34.59 17.42 11.96
C LEU A 111 35.26 16.47 11.00
N GLU A 112 35.10 16.71 9.70
CA GLU A 112 35.63 15.87 8.64
C GLU A 112 37.14 16.04 8.41
N PHE A 113 37.71 17.18 8.87
CA PHE A 113 39.14 17.50 8.73
C PHE A 113 39.83 17.76 10.08
N PRO A 114 39.86 16.80 11.02
CA PRO A 114 40.36 17.02 12.39
C PRO A 114 41.88 17.25 12.47
N ARG A 115 42.63 16.91 11.41
CA ARG A 115 44.09 17.06 11.33
C ARG A 115 44.54 18.30 10.54
N ALA A 116 43.60 19.02 9.94
CA ALA A 116 43.88 20.24 9.19
C ALA A 116 43.90 21.45 10.13
N ASP A 117 44.53 22.54 9.70
CA ASP A 117 44.60 23.76 10.49
C ASP A 117 43.19 24.32 10.77
N PRO A 118 42.80 24.54 12.04
CA PRO A 118 41.45 24.94 12.40
C PRO A 118 41.01 26.28 11.80
N GLU A 119 41.91 27.25 11.64
CA GLU A 119 41.55 28.54 11.04
C GLU A 119 41.31 28.38 9.54
N GLN A 120 42.13 27.57 8.87
CA GLN A 120 41.98 27.28 7.44
C GLN A 120 40.71 26.46 7.13
N VAL A 121 40.35 25.46 7.94
CA VAL A 121 39.10 24.70 7.76
C VAL A 121 37.88 25.60 7.96
N MET A 122 37.95 26.51 8.93
CA MET A 122 36.85 27.44 9.22
C MET A 122 36.69 28.51 8.13
N ALA A 123 37.78 28.98 7.53
CA ALA A 123 37.76 29.85 6.36
C ALA A 123 37.17 29.11 5.15
N PHE A 124 37.65 27.90 4.87
CA PHE A 124 37.13 27.04 3.79
C PHE A 124 35.63 26.78 3.92
N GLY A 125 35.13 26.53 5.13
CA GLY A 125 33.70 26.33 5.35
C GLY A 125 32.85 27.58 5.12
N ILE A 126 33.39 28.77 5.38
CA ILE A 126 32.73 30.04 5.03
C ILE A 126 32.67 30.16 3.52
N ASP A 127 33.81 30.04 2.84
CA ASP A 127 33.90 30.25 1.41
C ASP A 127 33.08 29.22 0.62
N LEU A 128 33.06 27.96 1.08
CA LEU A 128 32.23 26.91 0.50
C LEU A 128 30.75 27.19 0.70
N PHE A 129 30.34 27.63 1.90
CA PHE A 129 28.95 27.99 2.16
C PHE A 129 28.52 29.19 1.31
N GLU A 130 29.29 30.26 1.28
CA GLU A 130 28.98 31.48 0.52
C GLU A 130 28.87 31.15 -0.99
N GLU A 131 29.71 30.26 -1.50
CA GLU A 131 29.64 29.82 -2.89
C GLU A 131 28.38 28.97 -3.18
N LEU A 132 28.03 28.05 -2.28
CA LEU A 132 26.81 27.24 -2.39
C LEU A 132 25.55 28.09 -2.25
N ASP A 133 25.52 28.99 -1.27
CA ASP A 133 24.41 29.91 -1.04
C ASP A 133 24.26 30.88 -2.20
N ARG A 134 25.36 31.36 -2.81
CA ARG A 134 25.31 32.16 -4.04
C ARG A 134 24.64 31.38 -5.18
N VAL A 135 24.99 30.10 -5.36
CA VAL A 135 24.39 29.24 -6.39
C VAL A 135 22.92 29.01 -6.11
N VAL A 136 22.54 28.69 -4.87
CA VAL A 136 21.14 28.47 -4.45
C VAL A 136 20.33 29.77 -4.53
N GLN A 137 20.89 30.93 -4.21
CA GLN A 137 20.20 32.22 -4.37
C GLN A 137 20.01 32.57 -5.84
N ALA A 138 21.02 32.38 -6.68
CA ALA A 138 20.90 32.61 -8.13
C ALA A 138 19.86 31.68 -8.76
N LEU A 139 19.78 30.45 -8.28
CA LEU A 139 18.74 29.48 -8.61
C LEU A 139 17.36 30.01 -8.19
N VAL A 140 17.14 30.33 -6.91
CA VAL A 140 15.85 30.83 -6.38
C VAL A 140 15.42 32.14 -7.05
N ALA A 141 16.36 33.05 -7.32
CA ALA A 141 16.09 34.30 -8.02
C ALA A 141 15.66 34.08 -9.47
N LYS A 142 16.21 33.06 -10.15
CA LYS A 142 15.80 32.69 -11.51
C LYS A 142 14.39 32.11 -11.55
N ILE A 143 13.98 31.38 -10.51
CA ILE A 143 12.60 30.89 -10.35
C ILE A 143 11.64 32.05 -10.00
N GLY A 144 12.12 33.06 -9.24
CA GLY A 144 11.32 34.23 -8.84
C GLY A 144 11.28 35.41 -9.83
N GLY A 145 12.07 35.38 -10.90
CA GLY A 145 12.20 36.49 -11.88
C GLY A 145 11.12 36.54 -12.97
N THR A 146 10.27 35.51 -13.04
CA THR A 146 8.97 35.55 -13.72
C THR A 146 7.92 35.84 -12.66
N ASP A 147 6.92 36.70 -12.92
CA ASP A 147 5.81 37.08 -12.02
C ASP A 147 4.97 35.87 -11.55
N SER A 148 5.56 34.95 -10.79
CA SER A 148 4.94 33.69 -10.40
C SER A 148 4.20 33.87 -9.09
N ARG A 149 2.92 34.20 -9.22
CA ARG A 149 1.91 34.02 -8.17
C ARG A 149 2.02 32.64 -7.52
N GLU A 150 2.52 31.63 -8.26
CA GLU A 150 2.83 30.28 -7.79
C GLU A 150 3.89 30.20 -6.68
N LEU A 151 4.98 30.95 -6.76
CA LEU A 151 6.08 30.88 -5.77
C LEU A 151 5.71 31.63 -4.48
N ALA A 152 4.86 32.66 -4.60
CA ALA A 152 4.22 33.31 -3.46
C ALA A 152 3.21 32.37 -2.76
N GLU A 153 2.36 31.66 -3.51
CA GLU A 153 1.41 30.67 -2.98
C GLU A 153 2.11 29.46 -2.31
N LEU A 154 3.26 29.02 -2.85
CA LEU A 154 4.13 28.00 -2.26
C LEU A 154 4.72 28.46 -0.92
N ARG A 155 5.22 29.71 -0.85
CA ARG A 155 5.74 30.31 0.37
C ARG A 155 4.66 30.49 1.45
N GLU A 156 3.46 30.91 1.05
CA GLU A 156 2.30 31.09 1.95
C GLU A 156 1.78 29.74 2.48
N SER A 157 1.70 28.71 1.63
CA SER A 157 1.31 27.34 2.04
C SER A 157 2.37 26.66 2.93
N ALA A 158 3.64 26.99 2.72
CA ALA A 158 4.74 26.54 3.56
C ALA A 158 4.75 27.22 4.93
N THR A 159 4.26 28.46 5.07
CA THR A 159 4.34 29.20 6.34
C THR A 159 3.57 28.51 7.47
N VAL A 160 2.48 27.79 7.14
CA VAL A 160 1.68 26.98 8.09
C VAL A 160 2.43 25.70 8.53
N LEU A 161 3.25 25.12 7.66
CA LEU A 161 4.13 23.97 7.97
C LEU A 161 5.37 24.37 8.80
N LEU A 162 5.76 25.65 8.72
CA LEU A 162 7.03 26.14 9.24
C LEU A 162 7.03 26.44 10.74
N HIS A 163 5.89 26.71 11.37
CA HIS A 163 5.83 26.86 12.83
C HIS A 163 6.19 25.56 13.58
N SER A 164 6.00 24.38 12.97
CA SER A 164 6.47 23.08 13.53
C SER A 164 7.91 22.73 13.15
N SER A 165 8.43 23.25 12.04
CA SER A 165 9.81 22.98 11.62
C SER A 165 10.81 23.96 12.24
N GLU A 166 10.45 25.20 12.55
CA GLU A 166 11.39 26.18 13.12
C GLU A 166 11.99 25.70 14.46
N ASP A 167 11.18 25.04 15.29
CA ASP A 167 11.63 24.35 16.51
C ASP A 167 12.37 23.04 16.23
N SER A 168 11.96 22.29 15.22
CA SER A 168 12.64 21.06 14.79
C SER A 168 14.04 21.33 14.22
N ILE A 169 14.21 22.44 13.50
CA ILE A 169 15.47 22.89 12.92
C ILE A 169 16.34 23.56 14.01
N LYS A 170 15.75 24.23 15.02
CA LYS A 170 16.49 24.64 16.24
C LYS A 170 17.06 23.43 16.99
N ARG A 171 16.33 22.30 17.04
CA ARG A 171 16.76 21.05 17.70
C ARG A 171 17.78 20.23 16.89
N HIS A 172 17.61 20.15 15.56
CA HIS A 172 18.61 19.58 14.66
C HIS A 172 19.97 20.30 14.78
N ASN A 173 19.96 21.62 15.03
CA ASN A 173 21.19 22.42 15.16
C ASN A 173 21.77 22.41 16.58
N SER A 174 21.01 21.99 17.60
CA SER A 174 21.59 21.67 18.91
C SER A 174 22.34 20.33 18.93
N TYR A 175 22.08 19.44 17.96
CA TYR A 175 22.77 18.15 17.80
C TYR A 175 24.20 18.29 17.25
N LEU A 176 24.47 19.32 16.44
CA LEU A 176 25.83 19.61 15.92
C LEU A 176 26.70 20.39 16.92
N LYS A 177 26.33 20.46 18.20
CA LYS A 177 27.05 21.26 19.21
C LYS A 177 28.32 20.59 19.75
N GLY A 178 29.01 19.77 18.95
CA GLY A 178 30.32 19.25 19.34
C GLY A 178 30.92 18.26 18.35
N LEU A 179 32.22 18.39 18.09
CA LEU A 179 33.02 17.39 17.37
C LEU A 179 32.93 15.95 17.96
N PRO A 180 32.89 15.79 19.30
CA PRO A 180 32.78 14.45 19.89
C PRO A 180 31.40 13.81 19.70
N GLU A 181 30.33 14.60 19.76
CA GLU A 181 28.94 14.14 19.74
C GLU A 181 28.52 13.63 18.36
N ALA A 182 29.01 14.25 17.28
CA ALA A 182 28.76 13.78 15.92
C ALA A 182 29.55 12.51 15.57
N ALA A 183 30.78 12.37 16.07
CA ALA A 183 31.56 11.14 15.91
C ALA A 183 30.91 9.97 16.68
N GLU A 184 30.44 10.23 17.90
CA GLU A 184 29.68 9.29 18.71
C GLU A 184 28.39 8.83 18.00
N ALA A 185 27.67 9.75 17.35
CA ALA A 185 26.46 9.42 16.61
C ALA A 185 26.72 8.53 15.38
N LEU A 186 27.80 8.80 14.61
CA LEU A 186 28.19 7.95 13.47
C LEU A 186 28.63 6.55 13.91
N GLU A 187 29.39 6.46 15.00
CA GLU A 187 29.80 5.17 15.57
C GLU A 187 28.59 4.39 16.10
N TRP A 188 27.67 5.08 16.77
CA TRP A 188 26.40 4.53 17.22
C TRP A 188 25.58 4.00 16.04
N GLU A 189 25.40 4.78 14.97
CA GLU A 189 24.59 4.39 13.81
C GLU A 189 25.16 3.11 13.16
N SER A 190 26.48 3.06 12.96
CA SER A 190 27.17 1.88 12.43
C SER A 190 26.96 0.65 13.31
N THR A 191 27.02 0.83 14.63
CA THR A 191 26.80 -0.23 15.62
C THR A 191 25.35 -0.70 15.60
N TYR A 192 24.39 0.22 15.60
CA TYR A 192 22.98 -0.07 15.54
C TYR A 192 22.62 -0.83 14.26
N ARG A 193 23.07 -0.38 13.08
CA ARG A 193 22.83 -1.06 11.80
C ARG A 193 23.32 -2.52 11.82
N ARG A 194 24.49 -2.79 12.41
CA ARG A 194 24.98 -4.17 12.59
C ARG A 194 24.06 -5.00 13.49
N GLN A 195 23.60 -4.43 14.61
CA GLN A 195 22.68 -5.11 15.53
C GLN A 195 21.33 -5.38 14.88
N ALA A 196 20.77 -4.38 14.17
CA ALA A 196 19.53 -4.53 13.42
C ALA A 196 19.65 -5.63 12.36
N ARG A 197 20.72 -5.64 11.56
CA ARG A 197 20.94 -6.67 10.54
C ARG A 197 21.09 -8.08 11.16
N ALA A 198 21.76 -8.20 12.31
CA ALA A 198 21.89 -9.46 13.02
C ALA A 198 20.56 -9.94 13.63
N ALA A 199 19.76 -9.02 14.18
CA ALA A 199 18.46 -9.33 14.77
C ALA A 199 17.43 -9.77 13.73
N HIS A 200 17.44 -9.15 12.54
CA HIS A 200 16.43 -9.37 11.49
C HIS A 200 16.90 -10.26 10.34
N GLY A 201 18.17 -10.71 10.30
CA GLY A 201 18.74 -11.51 9.20
C GLY A 201 18.36 -12.99 9.15
N TYR A 202 17.42 -13.43 10.00
CA TYR A 202 17.03 -14.84 10.12
C TYR A 202 15.51 -14.99 10.10
N ILE A 203 15.06 -16.07 9.47
CA ILE A 203 13.71 -16.60 9.61
C ILE A 203 13.79 -17.71 10.65
N GLU A 204 12.87 -17.68 11.61
CA GLU A 204 12.61 -18.82 12.48
C GLU A 204 11.39 -19.54 11.90
N PRO A 205 11.58 -20.62 11.11
CA PRO A 205 10.47 -21.43 10.67
C PRO A 205 9.79 -21.94 11.92
N PRO A 206 8.46 -22.12 11.87
CA PRO A 206 7.74 -22.55 13.04
C PRO A 206 8.03 -24.05 13.16
N ASP A 207 9.20 -24.51 13.65
CA ASP A 207 9.59 -25.92 13.80
C ASP A 207 9.40 -26.37 15.26
N PHE A 208 8.64 -27.44 15.49
CA PHE A 208 8.30 -27.94 16.83
C PHE A 208 9.48 -28.59 17.57
N GLU A 209 10.52 -29.00 16.86
CA GLU A 209 11.65 -29.75 17.44
C GLU A 209 12.87 -28.87 17.72
N ARG A 210 13.07 -27.82 16.93
CA ARG A 210 14.28 -26.98 16.98
C ARG A 210 13.93 -25.52 16.72
N LYS A 211 14.26 -24.62 17.65
CA LYS A 211 14.34 -23.18 17.38
C LYS A 211 15.56 -22.92 16.49
N ARG A 212 15.44 -23.22 15.20
CA ARG A 212 16.50 -22.97 14.22
C ARG A 212 16.28 -21.62 13.57
N LYS A 213 17.26 -20.74 13.74
CA LYS A 213 17.41 -19.56 12.89
C LYS A 213 17.98 -19.99 11.55
N VAL A 214 17.20 -19.81 10.48
CA VAL A 214 17.64 -20.03 9.10
C VAL A 214 17.94 -18.66 8.50
N PRO A 215 19.11 -18.43 7.87
CA PRO A 215 19.39 -17.16 7.20
C PRO A 215 18.28 -16.81 6.21
N ILE A 216 17.88 -15.53 6.15
CA ILE A 216 16.84 -15.05 5.22
C ILE A 216 17.14 -15.52 3.79
N ALA A 217 18.39 -15.40 3.35
CA ALA A 217 18.81 -15.78 2.01
C ALA A 217 18.49 -17.25 1.63
N ASP A 218 18.48 -18.15 2.62
CA ASP A 218 18.37 -19.58 2.40
C ASP A 218 16.92 -20.08 2.34
N LEU A 219 15.98 -19.35 2.96
CA LEU A 219 14.59 -19.78 3.08
C LEU A 219 13.55 -18.79 2.53
N PHE A 220 13.86 -17.49 2.56
CA PHE A 220 12.90 -16.47 2.13
C PHE A 220 12.52 -16.66 0.66
N VAL A 221 11.22 -16.56 0.39
CA VAL A 221 10.65 -16.48 -0.95
C VAL A 221 9.76 -15.26 -0.92
N SER A 222 10.08 -14.28 -1.77
CA SER A 222 9.37 -13.01 -1.79
C SER A 222 7.99 -13.20 -2.41
N PRO A 223 6.89 -12.98 -1.66
CA PRO A 223 5.56 -12.96 -2.25
C PRO A 223 5.44 -11.79 -3.22
N GLN A 224 4.52 -11.89 -4.18
CA GLN A 224 4.23 -10.75 -5.04
C GLN A 224 3.64 -9.61 -4.21
N VAL A 225 4.11 -8.40 -4.46
CA VAL A 225 3.54 -7.17 -3.90
C VAL A 225 2.79 -6.46 -4.99
N VAL A 226 1.57 -6.06 -4.68
CA VAL A 226 0.64 -5.47 -5.64
C VAL A 226 0.14 -4.14 -5.08
N ALA A 227 0.36 -3.03 -5.79
CA ALA A 227 -0.23 -1.77 -5.38
C ALA A 227 -1.77 -1.85 -5.48
N ARG A 228 -2.47 -1.39 -4.43
CA ARG A 228 -3.94 -1.30 -4.40
C ARG A 228 -4.43 -0.21 -5.35
N GLU A 229 -3.66 0.87 -5.48
CA GLU A 229 -3.85 1.97 -6.43
C GLU A 229 -2.56 2.18 -7.24
N GLU A 230 -2.64 2.35 -8.56
CA GLU A 230 -1.46 2.66 -9.39
C GLU A 230 -1.08 4.14 -9.26
N SER A 231 -0.41 4.50 -8.17
CA SER A 231 0.40 5.73 -8.14
C SER A 231 1.59 5.51 -9.07
N GLY A 232 1.82 6.39 -10.04
CA GLY A 232 2.82 6.25 -11.11
C GLY A 232 4.31 6.25 -10.69
N THR A 233 4.65 5.69 -9.55
CA THR A 233 6.00 5.39 -9.10
C THR A 233 6.35 3.94 -9.38
N SER A 234 7.63 3.65 -9.59
CA SER A 234 8.23 2.38 -10.06
C SER A 234 7.43 1.12 -9.76
N PRO A 235 7.34 0.15 -10.70
CA PRO A 235 6.47 -0.99 -10.52
C PRO A 235 7.02 -1.89 -9.41
N VAL A 236 6.37 -1.83 -8.25
CA VAL A 236 6.63 -2.70 -7.10
C VAL A 236 6.06 -4.07 -7.46
N HIS A 237 6.89 -5.11 -7.35
CA HIS A 237 6.54 -6.47 -7.74
C HIS A 237 6.74 -7.49 -6.63
N ASP A 238 7.55 -7.15 -5.64
CA ASP A 238 8.01 -8.03 -4.57
C ASP A 238 8.44 -7.19 -3.36
N VAL A 239 8.83 -7.85 -2.26
CA VAL A 239 9.23 -7.18 -1.01
C VAL A 239 10.53 -6.38 -1.18
N GLU A 240 11.44 -6.85 -2.01
CA GLU A 240 12.73 -6.20 -2.29
C GLU A 240 12.52 -4.87 -3.02
N THR A 241 11.74 -4.86 -4.10
CA THR A 241 11.38 -3.64 -4.84
C THR A 241 10.47 -2.71 -4.03
N LEU A 242 9.66 -3.27 -3.12
CA LEU A 242 8.91 -2.46 -2.16
C LEU A 242 9.87 -1.70 -1.25
N ALA A 243 10.95 -2.33 -0.75
CA ALA A 243 11.90 -1.69 0.17
C ALA A 243 12.46 -0.38 -0.38
N ASP A 244 12.77 -0.35 -1.68
CA ASP A 244 13.28 0.84 -2.39
C ASP A 244 12.21 1.91 -2.64
N ALA A 245 10.94 1.52 -2.68
CA ALA A 245 9.81 2.38 -3.00
C ALA A 245 9.12 2.99 -1.77
N ILE A 246 9.45 2.56 -0.54
CA ILE A 246 8.76 3.01 0.68
C ILE A 246 8.85 4.54 0.84
N ASP A 247 7.69 5.14 1.11
CA ASP A 247 7.58 6.56 1.50
C ASP A 247 6.58 6.74 2.63
N ARG A 248 5.30 6.63 2.33
CA ARG A 248 4.19 6.53 3.28
C ARG A 248 3.35 5.37 2.80
N THR A 249 3.68 4.19 3.27
CA THR A 249 3.26 2.95 2.64
C THR A 249 2.50 2.10 3.64
N VAL A 250 1.35 1.57 3.23
CA VAL A 250 0.61 0.55 3.97
C VAL A 250 0.76 -0.77 3.23
N LEU A 251 1.23 -1.82 3.90
CA LEU A 251 1.28 -3.17 3.37
C LEU A 251 0.19 -4.03 4.02
N LEU A 252 -0.86 -4.30 3.27
CA LEU A 252 -1.94 -5.20 3.63
C LEU A 252 -1.59 -6.63 3.27
N GLY A 253 -2.17 -7.60 3.98
CA GLY A 253 -2.01 -9.01 3.64
C GLY A 253 -2.69 -9.91 4.66
N ASP A 254 -2.89 -11.18 4.32
CA ASP A 254 -3.64 -12.09 5.18
C ASP A 254 -2.90 -12.49 6.46
N PRO A 255 -3.62 -12.99 7.49
CA PRO A 255 -3.00 -13.60 8.65
C PRO A 255 -2.05 -14.73 8.21
N GLY A 256 -0.79 -14.71 8.65
CA GLY A 256 0.21 -15.68 8.20
C GLY A 256 0.76 -15.45 6.79
N GLY A 257 0.33 -14.39 6.09
CA GLY A 257 0.80 -14.00 4.76
C GLY A 257 2.26 -13.53 4.70
N GLY A 258 2.92 -13.34 5.84
CA GLY A 258 4.35 -12.98 5.90
C GLY A 258 4.66 -11.50 6.05
N LYS A 259 3.70 -10.66 6.48
CA LYS A 259 3.91 -9.20 6.70
C LYS A 259 5.07 -8.90 7.65
N SER A 260 5.11 -9.50 8.84
CA SER A 260 6.23 -9.34 9.77
C SER A 260 7.55 -9.89 9.21
N THR A 261 7.49 -10.95 8.38
CA THR A 261 8.66 -11.45 7.65
C THR A 261 9.15 -10.42 6.62
N ALA A 262 8.24 -9.74 5.90
CA ALA A 262 8.57 -8.66 4.99
C ALA A 262 9.20 -7.48 5.75
N CYS A 263 8.68 -7.10 6.93
CA CYS A 263 9.30 -6.09 7.79
C CYS A 263 10.74 -6.47 8.19
N ASN A 264 10.99 -7.73 8.53
CA ASN A 264 12.33 -8.23 8.85
C ASN A 264 13.27 -8.18 7.64
N VAL A 265 12.79 -8.60 6.46
CA VAL A 265 13.55 -8.55 5.21
C VAL A 265 13.89 -7.11 4.84
N ILE A 266 12.93 -6.19 4.87
CA ILE A 266 13.14 -4.77 4.58
C ILE A 266 14.15 -4.16 5.57
N THR A 267 14.04 -4.49 6.86
CA THR A 267 15.01 -4.06 7.89
C THR A 267 16.40 -4.61 7.61
N TRP A 268 16.51 -5.85 7.13
CA TRP A 268 17.78 -6.50 6.80
C TRP A 268 18.42 -5.96 5.51
N LEU A 269 17.60 -5.53 4.55
CA LEU A 269 18.00 -4.92 3.27
C LEU A 269 18.33 -3.42 3.36
N ALA A 270 17.91 -2.74 4.42
CA ALA A 270 18.09 -1.29 4.56
C ALA A 270 19.58 -0.90 4.69
N GLU A 271 20.18 -0.49 3.58
CA GLU A 271 21.57 -0.01 3.53
C GLU A 271 21.65 1.51 3.71
N ASP A 272 20.82 2.28 2.99
CA ASP A 272 20.88 3.75 2.99
C ASP A 272 20.09 4.37 4.17
N LEU A 273 18.92 3.82 4.49
CA LEU A 273 18.04 4.30 5.56
C LEU A 273 18.32 3.55 6.87
N VAL A 274 18.18 4.23 8.01
CA VAL A 274 18.23 3.65 9.35
C VAL A 274 16.84 3.10 9.70
N PRO A 275 16.63 1.77 9.75
CA PRO A 275 15.32 1.20 10.03
C PRO A 275 15.02 1.21 11.53
N PHE A 276 13.81 1.58 11.92
CA PHE A 276 13.28 1.50 13.28
C PHE A 276 11.97 0.72 13.26
N VAL A 277 11.96 -0.46 13.85
CA VAL A 277 10.76 -1.31 13.92
C VAL A 277 9.98 -0.98 15.19
N VAL A 278 8.70 -0.64 15.04
CA VAL A 278 7.72 -0.41 16.10
C VAL A 278 6.65 -1.48 15.98
N VAL A 279 6.60 -2.40 16.95
CA VAL A 279 5.55 -3.42 16.97
C VAL A 279 4.33 -2.80 17.65
N LEU A 280 3.22 -2.64 16.93
CA LEU A 280 2.12 -1.78 17.37
C LEU A 280 1.42 -2.28 18.63
N ARG A 281 1.34 -3.60 18.85
CA ARG A 281 0.80 -4.17 20.11
C ARG A 281 1.57 -3.73 21.36
N SER A 282 2.86 -3.38 21.25
CA SER A 282 3.66 -2.86 22.38
C SER A 282 3.67 -1.33 22.48
N PHE A 283 3.01 -0.63 21.55
CA PHE A 283 3.01 0.84 21.43
C PHE A 283 1.65 1.48 21.75
N VAL A 284 0.83 0.83 22.57
CA VAL A 284 -0.54 1.27 22.86
C VAL A 284 -0.63 2.16 24.12
N ASP A 285 0.48 2.37 24.84
CA ASP A 285 0.50 3.27 26.01
C ASP A 285 0.46 4.74 25.59
N ASP A 286 -0.44 5.52 26.19
CA ASP A 286 -0.66 6.95 25.94
C ASP A 286 0.46 7.85 26.50
N LYS A 287 1.40 7.27 27.25
CA LYS A 287 2.42 8.03 27.99
C LYS A 287 3.71 8.31 27.22
N GLN A 288 3.95 7.64 26.10
CA GLN A 288 5.22 7.74 25.36
C GLN A 288 5.00 8.21 23.93
N SER A 289 5.86 9.08 23.39
CA SER A 289 5.85 9.37 21.95
C SER A 289 6.42 8.20 21.13
N VAL A 290 6.24 8.21 19.80
CA VAL A 290 6.85 7.21 18.91
C VAL A 290 8.38 7.19 19.07
N VAL A 291 9.00 8.36 19.21
CA VAL A 291 10.46 8.49 19.36
C VAL A 291 10.91 7.91 20.70
N ASP A 292 10.22 8.23 21.79
CA ASP A 292 10.57 7.68 23.12
C ASP A 292 10.47 6.15 23.14
N HIS A 293 9.46 5.59 22.46
CA HIS A 293 9.30 4.15 22.33
C HIS A 293 10.45 3.51 21.52
N ILE A 294 10.87 4.15 20.43
CA ILE A 294 12.03 3.72 19.63
C ILE A 294 13.31 3.75 20.48
N GLU A 295 13.57 4.84 21.19
CA GLU A 295 14.76 4.99 22.05
C GLU A 295 14.79 3.95 23.18
N SER A 296 13.65 3.69 23.81
CA SER A 296 13.52 2.62 24.80
C SER A 296 13.86 1.25 24.21
N ARG A 297 13.40 0.96 22.98
CA ARG A 297 13.68 -0.31 22.29
C ARG A 297 15.15 -0.45 21.87
N LEU A 298 15.76 0.64 21.42
CA LEU A 298 17.20 0.69 21.09
C LEU A 298 18.06 0.29 22.29
N SER A 299 17.74 0.82 23.47
CA SER A 299 18.43 0.44 24.70
C SER A 299 18.12 -1.00 25.13
N ALA A 300 16.85 -1.38 25.21
CA ALA A 300 16.44 -2.64 25.84
C ALA A 300 16.62 -3.88 24.95
N HIS A 301 16.33 -3.76 23.64
CA HIS A 301 16.33 -4.90 22.71
C HIS A 301 17.63 -5.01 21.93
N TYR A 302 18.05 -3.91 21.29
CA TYR A 302 19.28 -3.90 20.47
C TYR A 302 20.56 -3.70 21.29
N GLN A 303 20.43 -3.48 22.60
CA GLN A 303 21.55 -3.22 23.52
C GLN A 303 22.43 -2.05 23.01
N CYS A 304 21.79 -1.05 22.40
CA CYS A 304 22.43 0.03 21.68
C CYS A 304 21.69 1.36 21.93
N PRO A 305 21.77 1.90 23.17
CA PRO A 305 21.09 3.15 23.51
C PRO A 305 21.54 4.28 22.58
N ALA A 306 20.58 5.03 22.04
CA ALA A 306 20.88 6.17 21.19
C ALA A 306 21.46 7.33 22.00
N PRO A 307 22.48 8.02 21.48
CA PRO A 307 22.85 9.33 21.99
C PRO A 307 21.66 10.29 21.86
N SER A 308 21.62 11.28 22.75
CA SER A 308 20.50 12.21 22.84
C SER A 308 20.22 12.89 21.50
N HIS A 309 18.94 12.92 21.10
CA HIS A 309 18.45 13.57 19.88
C HIS A 309 18.90 12.96 18.55
N VAL A 310 19.71 11.88 18.53
CA VAL A 310 20.16 11.25 17.27
C VAL A 310 18.99 10.67 16.49
N VAL A 311 18.10 9.93 17.18
CA VAL A 311 16.91 9.33 16.56
C VAL A 311 16.03 10.43 15.96
N GLU A 312 15.73 11.47 16.73
CA GLU A 312 14.95 12.62 16.23
C GLU A 312 15.63 13.31 15.04
N GLY A 313 16.96 13.43 15.06
CA GLY A 313 17.77 13.96 13.97
C GLY A 313 17.62 13.17 12.66
N LEU A 314 17.66 11.84 12.73
CA LEU A 314 17.48 10.94 11.58
C LEU A 314 16.06 11.04 10.99
N MET A 315 15.04 11.22 11.83
CA MET A 315 13.65 11.44 11.39
C MET A 315 13.52 12.76 10.63
N LEU A 316 14.22 13.80 11.11
CA LEU A 316 14.20 15.13 10.53
C LEU A 316 15.05 15.26 9.27
N SER A 317 16.10 14.46 9.10
CA SER A 317 16.94 14.47 7.88
C SER A 317 16.40 13.56 6.76
N GLY A 318 15.41 12.71 7.06
CA GLY A 318 14.85 11.74 6.11
C GLY A 318 15.68 10.49 5.93
N GLN A 319 16.64 10.26 6.83
CA GLN A 319 17.45 9.06 6.86
C GLN A 319 16.79 7.92 7.64
N ALA A 320 15.69 8.18 8.35
CA ALA A 320 14.96 7.17 9.08
C ALA A 320 13.88 6.47 8.24
N LEU A 321 13.81 5.15 8.37
CA LEU A 321 12.70 4.30 7.95
C LEU A 321 11.99 3.76 9.20
N VAL A 322 10.75 4.16 9.44
CA VAL A 322 9.95 3.69 10.57
C VAL A 322 8.94 2.64 10.11
N ILE A 323 9.04 1.43 10.64
CA ILE A 323 8.19 0.30 10.28
C ILE A 323 7.24 0.04 11.46
N PHE A 324 5.97 0.38 11.30
CA PHE A 324 4.90 0.06 12.25
C PHE A 324 4.29 -1.31 11.88
N ASP A 325 4.69 -2.35 12.59
CA ASP A 325 4.24 -3.72 12.32
C ASP A 325 3.02 -4.08 13.18
N GLY A 326 1.93 -4.52 12.54
CA GLY A 326 0.80 -5.19 13.18
C GLY A 326 -0.34 -4.28 13.65
N LEU A 327 -0.84 -3.38 12.80
CA LEU A 327 -2.01 -2.55 13.16
C LEU A 327 -3.24 -3.40 13.47
N ASP A 328 -3.38 -4.53 12.77
CA ASP A 328 -4.46 -5.49 13.00
C ASP A 328 -4.41 -6.17 14.37
N GLU A 329 -3.26 -6.17 15.05
CA GLU A 329 -3.07 -6.78 16.38
C GLU A 329 -3.87 -6.11 17.48
N LEU A 330 -4.35 -4.90 17.22
CA LEU A 330 -5.24 -4.15 18.09
C LEU A 330 -6.69 -4.60 17.83
N ILE A 331 -7.20 -5.48 18.69
CA ILE A 331 -8.56 -6.05 18.53
C ILE A 331 -9.63 -4.96 18.58
N ASP A 332 -9.48 -4.02 19.51
CA ASP A 332 -10.41 -2.90 19.71
C ASP A 332 -10.26 -1.84 18.61
N THR A 333 -11.36 -1.57 17.91
CA THR A 333 -11.42 -0.59 16.82
C THR A 333 -11.09 0.84 17.30
N SER A 334 -11.42 1.20 18.54
CA SER A 334 -11.09 2.52 19.09
C SER A 334 -9.58 2.69 19.31
N LYS A 335 -8.89 1.64 19.78
CA LYS A 335 -7.43 1.62 19.91
C LYS A 335 -6.74 1.67 18.55
N ARG A 336 -7.29 0.97 17.53
CA ARG A 336 -6.80 1.08 16.14
C ARG A 336 -6.82 2.52 15.65
N ARG A 337 -7.96 3.20 15.80
CA ARG A 337 -8.12 4.61 15.40
C ARG A 337 -7.16 5.55 16.13
N LEU A 338 -6.99 5.36 17.43
CA LEU A 338 -6.01 6.14 18.20
C LEU A 338 -4.59 5.97 17.66
N ILE A 339 -4.19 4.74 17.32
CA ILE A 339 -2.85 4.47 16.77
C ILE A 339 -2.70 5.03 15.36
N THR A 340 -3.72 4.93 14.49
CA THR A 340 -3.65 5.55 13.16
C THR A 340 -3.52 7.06 13.24
N GLU A 341 -4.31 7.72 14.11
CA GLU A 341 -4.18 9.16 14.38
C GLU A 341 -2.76 9.52 14.87
N ARG A 342 -2.18 8.71 15.76
CA ARG A 342 -0.82 8.94 16.27
C ARG A 342 0.24 8.76 15.19
N VAL A 343 0.08 7.78 14.31
CA VAL A 343 0.97 7.59 13.14
C VAL A 343 0.86 8.79 12.20
N GLU A 344 -0.34 9.30 11.92
CA GLU A 344 -0.55 10.48 11.08
C GLU A 344 0.05 11.76 11.69
N LEU A 345 -0.12 11.96 12.99
CA LEU A 345 0.51 13.06 13.73
C LEU A 345 2.04 12.94 13.73
N PHE A 346 2.58 11.72 13.84
CA PHE A 346 4.01 11.45 13.68
C PHE A 346 4.49 11.83 12.26
N CYS A 347 3.74 11.46 11.23
CA CYS A 347 4.04 11.81 9.84
C CYS A 347 3.98 13.33 9.59
N THR A 348 3.07 14.02 10.29
CA THR A 348 2.97 15.48 10.26
C THR A 348 4.22 16.13 10.86
N ARG A 349 4.69 15.64 12.01
CA ARG A 349 5.89 16.16 12.70
C ARG A 349 7.20 15.82 11.98
N TYR A 350 7.32 14.61 11.44
CA TYR A 350 8.52 14.11 10.78
C TYR A 350 8.25 13.87 9.30
N PRO A 351 8.23 14.95 8.50
CA PRO A 351 7.79 14.90 7.10
C PRO A 351 8.73 14.09 6.20
N LEU A 352 10.02 14.07 6.56
CA LEU A 352 11.10 13.46 5.79
C LEU A 352 11.27 11.96 6.11
N ALA A 353 10.81 11.49 7.27
CA ALA A 353 10.90 10.09 7.65
C ALA A 353 10.07 9.19 6.72
N LYS A 354 10.68 8.08 6.28
CA LYS A 354 10.00 7.02 5.52
C LYS A 354 9.19 6.17 6.48
N VAL A 355 7.98 5.77 6.09
CA VAL A 355 7.06 5.02 6.95
C VAL A 355 6.45 3.85 6.19
N LEU A 356 6.53 2.67 6.80
CA LEU A 356 5.80 1.47 6.40
C LEU A 356 4.86 1.08 7.56
N VAL A 357 3.58 0.85 7.27
CA VAL A 357 2.61 0.31 8.23
C VAL A 357 2.10 -1.03 7.71
N THR A 358 2.02 -2.06 8.54
CA THR A 358 1.41 -3.34 8.14
C THR A 358 0.07 -3.56 8.82
N SER A 359 -0.88 -4.14 8.09
CA SER A 359 -2.20 -4.51 8.61
C SER A 359 -2.77 -5.73 7.89
N ARG A 360 -3.82 -6.34 8.45
CA ARG A 360 -4.65 -7.31 7.70
C ARG A 360 -5.48 -6.58 6.65
N ARG A 361 -5.74 -7.27 5.53
CA ARG A 361 -6.67 -6.78 4.49
C ARG A 361 -8.05 -6.53 5.09
N VAL A 362 -8.56 -7.51 5.81
CA VAL A 362 -9.86 -7.39 6.47
C VAL A 362 -9.73 -6.74 7.84
N GLY A 363 -10.64 -5.82 8.15
CA GLY A 363 -10.60 -5.01 9.37
C GLY A 363 -9.78 -3.72 9.27
N TYR A 364 -9.21 -3.42 8.08
CA TYR A 364 -8.43 -2.19 7.85
C TYR A 364 -9.32 -0.98 7.57
N GLU A 365 -10.40 -1.11 6.80
CA GLU A 365 -11.26 0.03 6.40
C GLU A 365 -11.92 0.73 7.60
N GLU A 366 -12.10 0.03 8.71
CA GLU A 366 -12.72 0.51 9.95
C GLU A 366 -11.85 1.53 10.71
N ALA A 367 -10.55 1.52 10.43
CA ALA A 367 -9.52 2.40 10.96
C ALA A 367 -8.38 2.56 9.93
N ALA A 368 -8.73 2.96 8.71
CA ALA A 368 -7.76 3.16 7.65
C ALA A 368 -6.94 4.45 7.89
N LEU A 369 -5.67 4.42 7.49
CA LEU A 369 -4.83 5.63 7.41
C LEU A 369 -5.30 6.51 6.25
N ASP A 370 -5.09 7.83 6.36
CA ASP A 370 -5.49 8.81 5.35
C ASP A 370 -4.96 8.42 3.95
N PRO A 371 -5.85 8.07 3.00
CA PRO A 371 -5.47 7.68 1.64
C PRO A 371 -4.84 8.85 0.85
N ASN A 372 -4.93 10.09 1.36
CA ASN A 372 -4.23 11.22 0.76
C ASN A 372 -2.74 11.23 1.09
N VAL A 373 -2.35 10.59 2.19
CA VAL A 373 -0.99 10.54 2.71
C VAL A 373 -0.32 9.20 2.42
N PHE A 374 -1.07 8.10 2.53
CA PHE A 374 -0.52 6.75 2.43
C PHE A 374 -0.90 6.04 1.12
N GLU A 375 0.10 5.41 0.50
CA GLU A 375 -0.07 4.48 -0.61
C GLU A 375 -0.26 3.05 -0.07
N VAL A 376 -1.30 2.37 -0.54
CA VAL A 376 -1.64 1.02 -0.08
C VAL A 376 -1.11 -0.02 -1.07
N HIS A 377 -0.33 -0.96 -0.58
CA HIS A 377 0.12 -2.16 -1.28
C HIS A 377 -0.41 -3.40 -0.57
N GLU A 378 -0.45 -4.50 -1.30
CA GLU A 378 -0.97 -5.77 -0.86
C GLU A 378 0.06 -6.86 -1.09
N LEU A 379 0.33 -7.63 -0.05
CA LEU A 379 1.13 -8.83 -0.10
C LEU A 379 0.23 -9.98 -0.59
N ALA A 380 0.49 -10.44 -1.80
CA ALA A 380 -0.27 -11.52 -2.41
C ALA A 380 0.05 -12.88 -1.76
N GLU A 381 -0.86 -13.83 -1.95
CA GLU A 381 -0.59 -15.22 -1.60
C GLU A 381 0.54 -15.82 -2.47
N PHE A 382 1.15 -16.91 -2.01
CA PHE A 382 2.15 -17.63 -2.79
C PHE A 382 1.55 -18.22 -4.07
N SER A 383 2.19 -17.93 -5.20
CA SER A 383 1.90 -18.63 -6.45
C SER A 383 2.41 -20.07 -6.41
N ASP A 384 1.96 -20.91 -7.34
CA ASP A 384 2.46 -22.29 -7.47
C ASP A 384 4.00 -22.37 -7.58
N LYS A 385 4.59 -21.37 -8.22
CA LYS A 385 6.04 -21.23 -8.32
C LYS A 385 6.66 -20.95 -6.95
N ASP A 386 6.09 -20.01 -6.19
CA ASP A 386 6.58 -19.62 -4.87
C ASP A 386 6.45 -20.78 -3.88
N VAL A 387 5.32 -21.50 -3.90
CA VAL A 387 5.10 -22.72 -3.12
C VAL A 387 6.20 -23.74 -3.41
N LYS A 388 6.45 -24.05 -4.69
CA LYS A 388 7.48 -25.03 -5.07
C LYS A 388 8.88 -24.59 -4.64
N THR A 389 9.22 -23.31 -4.80
CA THR A 389 10.51 -22.76 -4.36
C THR A 389 10.66 -22.82 -2.85
N TYR A 390 9.62 -22.43 -2.10
CA TYR A 390 9.62 -22.44 -0.64
C TYR A 390 9.77 -23.87 -0.10
N VAL A 391 8.96 -24.81 -0.59
CA VAL A 391 9.01 -26.22 -0.20
C VAL A 391 10.40 -26.81 -0.45
N THR A 392 10.97 -26.54 -1.62
CA THR A 392 12.32 -27.01 -1.95
C THR A 392 13.35 -26.45 -0.99
N LYS A 393 13.36 -25.13 -0.75
CA LYS A 393 14.25 -24.48 0.21
C LYS A 393 14.08 -25.06 1.61
N TRP A 394 12.83 -25.25 2.05
CA TRP A 394 12.49 -25.74 3.39
C TRP A 394 13.03 -27.15 3.64
N PHE A 395 12.77 -28.11 2.74
CA PHE A 395 13.25 -29.49 2.92
C PHE A 395 14.78 -29.60 2.79
N MET A 396 15.43 -28.68 2.06
CA MET A 396 16.90 -28.59 2.02
C MET A 396 17.50 -28.14 3.36
N GLN A 397 16.73 -27.50 4.24
CA GLN A 397 17.18 -27.16 5.60
C GLN A 397 17.07 -28.34 6.59
N VAL A 398 16.55 -29.50 6.18
CA VAL A 398 16.39 -30.65 7.08
C VAL A 398 17.73 -31.39 7.23
N ASP A 399 18.34 -31.28 8.41
CA ASP A 399 19.64 -31.90 8.70
C ASP A 399 19.60 -33.43 8.57
N GLY A 400 20.61 -34.01 7.91
CA GLY A 400 20.82 -35.46 7.83
C GLY A 400 20.06 -36.18 6.71
N ALA A 401 19.24 -35.47 5.93
CA ALA A 401 18.81 -35.95 4.62
C ALA A 401 19.89 -35.58 3.59
N GLY A 402 20.42 -36.54 2.83
CA GLY A 402 21.17 -36.21 1.61
C GLY A 402 20.30 -35.39 0.66
N GLU A 403 20.89 -34.52 -0.16
CA GLU A 403 20.14 -33.62 -1.07
C GLU A 403 19.06 -34.37 -1.86
N ASP A 404 19.36 -35.59 -2.32
CA ASP A 404 18.42 -36.42 -3.08
C ASP A 404 17.17 -36.79 -2.28
N LYS A 405 17.31 -37.07 -0.98
CA LYS A 405 16.18 -37.40 -0.09
C LYS A 405 15.35 -36.16 0.21
N ALA A 406 15.98 -35.01 0.42
CA ALA A 406 15.28 -33.74 0.62
C ALA A 406 14.48 -33.35 -0.63
N ARG A 407 15.07 -33.49 -1.83
CA ARG A 407 14.38 -33.26 -3.11
C ARG A 407 13.23 -34.25 -3.34
N ALA A 408 13.42 -35.53 -3.01
CA ALA A 408 12.34 -36.52 -3.12
C ALA A 408 11.15 -36.19 -2.22
N LEU A 409 11.40 -35.84 -0.95
CA LEU A 409 10.35 -35.41 -0.01
C LEU A 409 9.65 -34.13 -0.47
N ALA A 410 10.41 -33.15 -0.97
CA ALA A 410 9.85 -31.91 -1.51
C ALA A 410 8.93 -32.18 -2.71
N SER A 411 9.32 -33.07 -3.62
CA SER A 411 8.49 -33.46 -4.77
C SER A 411 7.20 -34.16 -4.33
N SER A 412 7.29 -35.17 -3.47
CA SER A 412 6.11 -35.88 -2.96
C SER A 412 5.16 -34.96 -2.18
N PHE A 413 5.70 -34.07 -1.35
CA PHE A 413 4.89 -33.07 -0.65
C PHE A 413 4.19 -32.12 -1.62
N THR A 414 4.91 -31.64 -2.64
CA THR A 414 4.35 -30.70 -3.64
C THR A 414 3.15 -31.30 -4.37
N GLU A 415 3.21 -32.59 -4.71
CA GLU A 415 2.09 -33.31 -5.33
C GLU A 415 0.88 -33.44 -4.37
N GLU A 416 1.12 -33.76 -3.11
CA GLU A 416 0.02 -33.94 -2.14
C GLU A 416 -0.69 -32.62 -1.80
N VAL A 417 0.05 -31.52 -1.67
CA VAL A 417 -0.54 -30.23 -1.31
C VAL A 417 -1.40 -29.62 -2.40
N GLU A 418 -1.30 -30.06 -3.66
CA GLU A 418 -2.19 -29.61 -4.74
C GLU A 418 -3.68 -29.82 -4.39
N ALA A 419 -3.99 -30.84 -3.59
CA ALA A 419 -5.34 -31.14 -3.12
C ALA A 419 -5.87 -30.14 -2.07
N VAL A 420 -5.07 -29.19 -1.60
CA VAL A 420 -5.42 -28.24 -0.53
C VAL A 420 -4.96 -26.81 -0.88
N PRO A 421 -5.48 -26.21 -1.97
CA PRO A 421 -5.02 -24.92 -2.50
C PRO A 421 -5.12 -23.78 -1.47
N ASP A 422 -6.21 -23.71 -0.70
CA ASP A 422 -6.45 -22.61 0.25
C ASP A 422 -5.44 -22.56 1.41
N LEU A 423 -4.79 -23.70 1.73
CA LEU A 423 -3.75 -23.76 2.76
C LEU A 423 -2.37 -23.49 2.16
N ARG A 424 -2.04 -24.08 1.00
CA ARG A 424 -0.68 -24.04 0.46
C ARG A 424 -0.24 -22.64 0.00
N CYS A 425 -1.19 -21.76 -0.35
CA CYS A 425 -0.90 -20.40 -0.78
C CYS A 425 -0.52 -19.47 0.40
N ASN A 426 -0.82 -19.86 1.64
CA ASN A 426 -0.45 -19.11 2.84
C ASN A 426 0.92 -19.59 3.39
N PRO A 427 1.95 -18.73 3.47
CA PRO A 427 3.30 -19.13 3.86
C PRO A 427 3.38 -19.80 5.25
N LEU A 428 2.63 -19.29 6.24
CA LEU A 428 2.58 -19.91 7.56
C LEU A 428 1.98 -21.31 7.48
N MET A 429 0.82 -21.47 6.83
CA MET A 429 0.16 -22.77 6.70
C MET A 429 1.05 -23.78 5.95
N LEU A 430 1.68 -23.34 4.85
CA LEU A 430 2.60 -24.15 4.07
C LEU A 430 3.77 -24.64 4.94
N SER A 431 4.36 -23.75 5.74
CA SER A 431 5.45 -24.12 6.64
C SER A 431 5.02 -25.17 7.68
N LEU A 432 3.82 -25.04 8.25
CA LEU A 432 3.25 -25.99 9.22
C LEU A 432 3.01 -27.36 8.58
N MET A 433 2.48 -27.37 7.35
CA MET A 433 2.27 -28.60 6.59
C MET A 433 3.61 -29.31 6.29
N CYS A 434 4.67 -28.57 5.92
CA CYS A 434 5.99 -29.17 5.70
C CYS A 434 6.49 -29.93 6.94
N ILE A 435 6.19 -29.43 8.14
CA ILE A 435 6.64 -30.04 9.39
C ILE A 435 5.83 -31.27 9.76
N ILE A 436 4.51 -31.21 9.60
CA ILE A 436 3.63 -32.37 9.80
C ILE A 436 4.08 -33.47 8.83
N TYR A 437 4.30 -33.11 7.56
CA TYR A 437 4.72 -34.05 6.53
C TYR A 437 6.07 -34.69 6.84
N ARG A 438 7.07 -33.91 7.29
CA ARG A 438 8.37 -34.42 7.72
C ARG A 438 8.25 -35.54 8.76
N GLY A 439 7.30 -35.42 9.69
CA GLY A 439 7.12 -36.39 10.78
C GLY A 439 6.20 -37.56 10.44
N GLN A 440 5.17 -37.35 9.61
CA GLN A 440 4.04 -38.28 9.49
C GLN A 440 3.68 -38.65 8.03
N ASN A 441 4.34 -38.08 7.01
CA ASN A 441 4.00 -38.25 5.58
C ASN A 441 2.50 -38.07 5.30
N TRP A 442 1.90 -37.08 5.93
CA TRP A 442 0.48 -36.78 5.85
C TRP A 442 0.27 -35.27 5.93
N ILE A 443 -0.79 -34.76 5.29
CA ILE A 443 -1.15 -33.35 5.31
C ILE A 443 -2.62 -33.15 5.74
N PRO A 444 -2.90 -32.11 6.55
CA PRO A 444 -4.27 -31.68 6.87
C PRO A 444 -5.06 -31.21 5.64
N ARG A 445 -6.39 -31.33 5.71
CA ARG A 445 -7.31 -30.92 4.61
C ARG A 445 -7.96 -29.56 4.83
N ASN A 446 -7.97 -29.03 6.05
CA ASN A 446 -8.53 -27.72 6.38
C ASN A 446 -7.79 -27.03 7.54
N ARG A 447 -8.06 -25.73 7.75
CA ARG A 447 -7.40 -24.90 8.78
C ARG A 447 -7.56 -25.46 10.21
N PRO A 448 -8.77 -25.81 10.71
CA PRO A 448 -8.94 -26.36 12.05
C PRO A 448 -8.21 -27.68 12.27
N GLU A 449 -8.23 -28.58 11.29
CA GLU A 449 -7.49 -29.84 11.34
C GLU A 449 -5.98 -29.57 11.41
N MET A 450 -5.47 -28.61 10.62
CA MET A 450 -4.07 -28.22 10.67
C MET A 450 -3.68 -27.71 12.06
N TYR A 451 -4.44 -26.79 12.64
CA TYR A 451 -4.14 -26.28 13.98
C TYR A 451 -4.32 -27.34 15.06
N GLU A 452 -5.34 -28.20 14.96
CA GLU A 452 -5.53 -29.31 15.89
C GLU A 452 -4.34 -30.27 15.84
N HIS A 453 -3.85 -30.61 14.65
CA HIS A 453 -2.68 -31.46 14.48
C HIS A 453 -1.40 -30.77 14.97
N CYS A 454 -1.24 -29.47 14.75
CA CYS A 454 -0.12 -28.72 15.33
C CYS A 454 -0.18 -28.70 16.87
N ALA A 455 -1.37 -28.50 17.44
CA ALA A 455 -1.60 -28.57 18.88
C ALA A 455 -1.31 -29.99 19.40
N LYS A 456 -1.78 -31.04 18.72
CA LYS A 456 -1.44 -32.43 19.05
C LYS A 456 0.06 -32.69 18.94
N LEU A 457 0.75 -32.25 17.90
CA LEU A 457 2.20 -32.40 17.78
C LEU A 457 2.94 -31.68 18.91
N LEU A 458 2.47 -30.48 19.29
CA LEU A 458 2.94 -29.74 20.45
C LEU A 458 2.76 -30.57 21.74
N PHE A 459 1.66 -31.33 21.86
CA PHE A 459 1.33 -32.14 23.05
C PHE A 459 1.86 -33.59 23.06
N GLU A 460 1.96 -34.27 21.92
CA GLU A 460 2.47 -35.65 21.76
C GLU A 460 4.00 -35.69 21.86
N LYS A 461 4.68 -34.68 21.30
CA LYS A 461 6.13 -34.53 21.49
C LYS A 461 6.45 -34.01 22.89
N TRP A 462 5.53 -33.30 23.51
CA TRP A 462 5.59 -33.00 24.93
C TRP A 462 5.65 -34.30 25.76
N ASP A 463 4.81 -35.31 25.46
CA ASP A 463 4.86 -36.63 26.11
C ASP A 463 6.18 -37.38 25.90
N SER A 464 6.82 -37.23 24.74
CA SER A 464 8.04 -37.95 24.37
C SER A 464 9.32 -37.37 25.01
N SER A 465 9.33 -36.07 25.34
CA SER A 465 10.45 -35.39 26.04
C SER A 465 10.57 -35.76 27.54
N ARG A 466 9.62 -36.55 28.07
CA ARG A 466 9.44 -36.89 29.50
C ARG A 466 10.49 -37.83 30.12
N LYS A 467 11.66 -38.06 29.52
CA LYS A 467 12.69 -38.92 30.13
C LYS A 467 13.64 -38.19 31.09
N ILE A 468 13.58 -36.87 31.20
CA ILE A 468 14.45 -36.08 32.09
C ILE A 468 13.65 -34.90 32.69
N TYR A 469 13.18 -35.08 33.93
CA TYR A 469 12.62 -34.11 34.89
C TYR A 469 11.23 -33.45 34.64
N VAL A 470 10.38 -33.63 35.67
CA VAL A 470 9.03 -33.08 35.96
C VAL A 470 7.85 -33.76 35.24
N GLU A 471 7.26 -34.76 35.90
CA GLU A 471 5.84 -35.09 35.71
C GLU A 471 5.03 -33.84 36.07
N LEU A 472 4.44 -33.17 35.07
CA LEU A 472 3.47 -32.13 35.34
C LEU A 472 2.27 -32.79 36.03
N ALA A 473 1.94 -32.32 37.23
CA ALA A 473 0.81 -32.83 37.99
C ALA A 473 -0.55 -32.64 37.27
N ALA A 474 -0.59 -31.82 36.21
CA ALA A 474 -1.77 -31.45 35.42
C ALA A 474 -1.72 -31.93 33.96
N SER A 475 -0.96 -32.98 33.60
CA SER A 475 -0.75 -33.40 32.19
C SER A 475 -2.06 -33.48 31.38
N ASP A 476 -3.12 -34.02 31.98
CA ASP A 476 -4.41 -34.25 31.32
C ASP A 476 -5.23 -32.97 31.13
N HIS A 477 -4.83 -31.87 31.79
CA HIS A 477 -5.61 -30.64 31.87
C HIS A 477 -4.99 -29.49 31.07
N VAL A 478 -3.78 -29.67 30.55
CA VAL A 478 -3.06 -28.54 29.96
C VAL A 478 -3.60 -28.14 28.60
N ASP A 479 -4.05 -29.07 27.77
CA ASP A 479 -4.73 -28.72 26.52
C ASP A 479 -5.87 -27.70 26.79
N GLY A 480 -6.67 -27.96 27.83
CA GLY A 480 -7.72 -27.04 28.26
C GLY A 480 -7.20 -25.77 28.94
N ALA A 481 -6.08 -25.83 29.67
CA ALA A 481 -5.48 -24.65 30.32
C ALA A 481 -4.92 -23.66 29.29
N ILE A 482 -4.29 -24.14 28.21
CA ILE A 482 -3.78 -23.30 27.12
C ILE A 482 -4.94 -22.64 26.38
N LYS A 483 -6.03 -23.38 26.14
CA LYS A 483 -7.25 -22.86 25.52
C LYS A 483 -7.91 -21.77 26.36
N GLN A 484 -8.01 -21.98 27.67
CA GLN A 484 -8.46 -20.97 28.62
C GLN A 484 -7.57 -19.72 28.61
N LEU A 485 -6.24 -19.89 28.69
CA LEU A 485 -5.31 -18.76 28.61
C LEU A 485 -5.44 -18.00 27.29
N ALA A 486 -5.54 -18.69 26.16
CA ALA A 486 -5.70 -18.04 24.86
C ALA A 486 -7.00 -17.24 24.77
N TYR A 487 -8.11 -17.79 25.27
CA TYR A 487 -9.39 -17.10 25.30
C TYR A 487 -9.34 -15.86 26.19
N TRP A 488 -8.80 -15.98 27.39
CA TRP A 488 -8.62 -14.83 28.28
C TRP A 488 -7.72 -13.77 27.63
N MET A 489 -6.54 -14.14 27.13
CA MET A 489 -5.62 -13.20 26.48
C MET A 489 -6.20 -12.53 25.23
N PHE A 490 -7.09 -13.22 24.51
CA PHE A 490 -7.77 -12.67 23.34
C PHE A 490 -8.91 -11.73 23.70
N THR A 491 -9.61 -11.99 24.81
CA THR A 491 -10.79 -11.20 25.23
C THR A 491 -10.44 -10.06 26.17
N ASP A 492 -9.29 -10.13 26.85
CA ASP A 492 -8.80 -9.09 27.74
C ASP A 492 -8.03 -8.00 26.96
N PRO A 493 -8.55 -6.76 26.91
CA PRO A 493 -7.89 -5.67 26.19
C PRO A 493 -6.52 -5.26 26.77
N GLU A 494 -6.23 -5.58 28.03
CA GLU A 494 -4.92 -5.32 28.66
C GLU A 494 -3.91 -6.41 28.28
N ALA A 495 -4.37 -7.65 28.05
CA ALA A 495 -3.52 -8.77 27.66
C ALA A 495 -2.94 -8.67 26.24
N ALA A 496 -3.52 -7.82 25.38
CA ALA A 496 -3.04 -7.59 24.02
C ALA A 496 -1.60 -7.03 23.96
N GLN A 497 -1.13 -6.38 25.03
CA GLN A 497 0.22 -5.79 25.12
C GLN A 497 1.28 -6.78 25.64
N GLY A 498 0.87 -8.02 25.91
CA GLY A 498 1.63 -8.97 26.70
C GLY A 498 1.18 -8.96 28.16
N VAL A 499 1.18 -10.13 28.77
CA VAL A 499 0.60 -10.39 30.08
C VAL A 499 1.69 -10.60 31.10
N ARG A 500 1.53 -10.03 32.31
CA ARG A 500 2.48 -10.26 33.39
C ARG A 500 2.46 -11.70 33.86
N GLU A 501 3.63 -12.22 34.25
CA GLU A 501 3.75 -13.59 34.78
C GLU A 501 2.76 -13.87 35.92
N ARG A 502 2.54 -12.90 36.83
CA ARG A 502 1.58 -13.06 37.92
C ARG A 502 0.13 -13.22 37.46
N GLU A 503 -0.25 -12.55 36.37
CA GLU A 503 -1.60 -12.58 35.81
C GLU A 503 -1.83 -13.91 35.09
N LEU A 504 -0.85 -14.37 34.30
CA LEU A 504 -0.83 -15.73 33.75
C LEU A 504 -0.96 -16.79 34.83
N ALA A 505 -0.19 -16.66 35.92
CA ALA A 505 -0.22 -17.61 37.04
C ALA A 505 -1.58 -17.63 37.71
N ARG A 506 -2.21 -16.48 37.87
CA ARG A 506 -3.56 -16.39 38.43
C ARG A 506 -4.58 -17.11 37.56
N GLU A 507 -4.61 -16.82 36.27
CA GLU A 507 -5.57 -17.43 35.34
C GLU A 507 -5.36 -18.94 35.19
N ALA A 508 -4.10 -19.38 35.14
CA ALA A 508 -3.77 -20.80 35.15
C ALA A 508 -4.21 -21.48 36.45
N VAL A 509 -4.07 -20.82 37.61
CA VAL A 509 -4.56 -21.34 38.90
C VAL A 509 -6.07 -21.43 38.90
N ASP A 510 -6.77 -20.38 38.46
CA ASP A 510 -8.24 -20.33 38.49
C ASP A 510 -8.85 -21.43 37.61
N TYR A 511 -8.20 -21.77 36.48
CA TYR A 511 -8.59 -22.91 35.65
C TYR A 511 -8.26 -24.28 36.27
N LEU A 512 -7.07 -24.42 36.86
CA LEU A 512 -6.58 -25.70 37.37
C LEU A 512 -7.14 -26.03 38.77
N GLU A 513 -7.54 -25.04 39.56
CA GLU A 513 -8.00 -25.22 40.95
C GLU A 513 -9.05 -26.33 41.13
N PRO A 514 -10.08 -26.45 40.26
CA PRO A 514 -11.07 -27.53 40.36
C PRO A 514 -10.51 -28.95 40.17
N ALA A 515 -9.33 -29.08 39.56
CA ALA A 515 -8.68 -30.37 39.30
C ALA A 515 -7.78 -30.85 40.44
N PHE A 516 -7.53 -30.02 41.45
CA PHE A 516 -6.63 -30.32 42.56
C PHE A 516 -7.36 -30.33 43.91
N SER A 517 -6.82 -31.10 44.87
CA SER A 517 -7.42 -31.23 46.21
C SER A 517 -7.17 -30.00 47.09
N SER A 518 -6.22 -29.14 46.71
CA SER A 518 -5.88 -27.93 47.45
C SER A 518 -5.35 -26.81 46.54
N ARG A 519 -5.63 -25.56 46.89
CA ARG A 519 -5.11 -24.39 46.17
C ARG A 519 -3.57 -24.35 46.06
N PRO A 520 -2.78 -24.71 47.09
CA PRO A 520 -1.33 -24.77 46.96
C PRO A 520 -0.83 -25.79 45.91
N GLU A 521 -1.55 -26.88 45.69
CA GLU A 521 -1.25 -27.84 44.61
C GLU A 521 -1.53 -27.23 43.24
N ALA A 522 -2.68 -26.59 43.06
CA ALA A 522 -3.03 -25.88 41.83
C ALA A 522 -2.00 -24.78 41.51
N VAL A 523 -1.54 -24.02 42.50
CA VAL A 523 -0.47 -23.00 42.33
C VAL A 523 0.85 -23.63 41.88
N ARG A 524 1.24 -24.79 42.42
CA ARG A 524 2.44 -25.49 41.95
C ARG A 524 2.28 -25.99 40.53
N ALA A 525 1.13 -26.58 40.20
CA ALA A 525 0.81 -27.06 38.86
C ALA A 525 0.78 -25.92 37.83
N ALA A 526 0.17 -24.79 38.16
CA ALA A 526 0.12 -23.59 37.32
C ALA A 526 1.52 -23.01 37.07
N LYS A 527 2.38 -22.95 38.09
CA LYS A 527 3.78 -22.51 37.91
C LYS A 527 4.57 -23.46 37.03
N GLN A 528 4.42 -24.77 37.22
CA GLN A 528 5.03 -25.77 36.34
C GLN A 528 4.52 -25.64 34.91
N PHE A 529 3.23 -25.37 34.74
CA PHE A 529 2.59 -25.17 33.44
C PHE A 529 3.12 -23.90 32.73
N ILE A 530 3.25 -22.78 33.44
CA ILE A 530 3.78 -21.53 32.85
C ILE A 530 5.25 -21.66 32.50
N GLU A 531 6.06 -22.20 33.41
CA GLU A 531 7.47 -22.48 33.13
C GLU A 531 7.61 -23.48 31.97
N PHE A 532 6.66 -24.40 31.83
CA PHE A 532 6.58 -25.31 30.70
C PHE A 532 6.24 -24.60 29.39
N CYS A 533 5.33 -23.61 29.41
CA CYS A 533 5.02 -22.77 28.26
C CYS A 533 6.15 -21.79 27.91
N ARG A 534 6.97 -21.38 28.89
CA ARG A 534 8.06 -20.42 28.75
C ARG A 534 9.15 -20.93 27.82
N GLY A 535 9.60 -20.08 26.91
CA GLY A 535 10.78 -20.31 26.09
C GLY A 535 10.61 -21.37 24.98
N ARG A 536 9.43 -22.00 24.85
CA ARG A 536 9.12 -22.96 23.77
C ARG A 536 8.34 -22.26 22.66
N GLY A 537 8.74 -22.49 21.41
CA GLY A 537 8.45 -21.62 20.26
C GLY A 537 7.01 -21.44 19.81
N TRP A 538 6.00 -21.82 20.59
CA TRP A 538 4.63 -22.00 20.07
C TRP A 538 3.50 -21.58 20.99
N VAL A 539 3.74 -21.44 22.30
CA VAL A 539 2.68 -21.12 23.26
C VAL A 539 2.89 -19.75 23.86
N LEU A 540 3.95 -19.54 24.64
CA LEU A 540 4.24 -18.25 25.24
C LEU A 540 5.70 -17.87 24.99
N THR A 541 5.92 -16.65 24.50
CA THR A 541 7.23 -16.03 24.43
C THR A 541 7.28 -14.82 25.33
N GLU A 542 8.43 -14.59 25.95
CA GLU A 542 8.71 -13.37 26.69
C GLU A 542 8.85 -12.23 25.67
N VAL A 543 7.97 -11.23 25.75
CA VAL A 543 7.91 -10.09 24.81
C VAL A 543 8.48 -8.80 25.39
N GLY A 544 8.82 -8.80 26.68
CA GLY A 544 9.45 -7.67 27.34
C GLY A 544 9.38 -7.78 28.86
N THR A 545 9.71 -6.67 29.51
CA THR A 545 9.60 -6.50 30.96
C THR A 545 8.89 -5.19 31.27
N THR A 546 8.09 -5.19 32.33
CA THR A 546 7.46 -3.98 32.87
C THR A 546 8.52 -3.07 33.52
N ALA A 547 8.16 -1.80 33.77
CA ALA A 547 9.04 -0.84 34.46
C ALA A 547 9.49 -1.34 35.85
N ASP A 548 8.67 -2.17 36.51
CA ASP A 548 8.98 -2.77 37.81
C ASP A 548 9.82 -4.06 37.71
N GLY A 549 10.23 -4.46 36.50
CA GLY A 549 11.09 -5.61 36.22
C GLY A 549 10.38 -6.95 36.03
N GLU A 550 9.04 -6.98 36.01
CA GLU A 550 8.27 -8.21 35.80
C GLU A 550 8.19 -8.59 34.31
N ALA A 551 8.39 -9.86 33.97
CA ALA A 551 8.33 -10.37 32.59
C ALA A 551 6.91 -10.32 32.01
N LEU A 552 6.82 -9.94 30.73
CA LEU A 552 5.60 -9.92 29.92
C LEU A 552 5.64 -11.06 28.91
N PHE A 553 4.53 -11.78 28.78
CA PHE A 553 4.38 -12.91 27.88
C PHE A 553 3.27 -12.69 26.86
N ALA A 554 3.48 -13.14 25.63
CA ALA A 554 2.45 -13.19 24.60
C ALA A 554 2.49 -14.52 23.85
N PHE A 555 1.40 -14.84 23.13
CA PHE A 555 1.43 -15.98 22.21
C PHE A 555 2.42 -15.74 21.08
N THR A 556 3.24 -16.75 20.76
CA THR A 556 4.27 -16.63 19.70
C THR A 556 3.65 -16.30 18.34
N HIS A 557 2.50 -16.89 18.05
CA HIS A 557 1.76 -16.67 16.83
C HIS A 557 0.30 -16.37 17.14
N ARG A 558 -0.17 -15.19 16.73
CA ARG A 558 -1.55 -14.75 16.94
C ARG A 558 -2.57 -15.74 16.41
N THR A 559 -2.29 -16.40 15.30
CA THR A 559 -3.20 -17.38 14.68
C THR A 559 -3.44 -18.62 15.55
N PHE A 560 -2.45 -19.05 16.35
CA PHE A 560 -2.64 -20.12 17.32
C PHE A 560 -3.47 -19.66 18.52
N MET A 561 -3.25 -18.42 18.99
CA MET A 561 -4.10 -17.81 20.02
C MET A 561 -5.56 -17.74 19.54
N GLU A 562 -5.79 -17.27 18.31
CA GLU A 562 -7.13 -17.20 17.69
C GLU A 562 -7.78 -18.60 17.61
N TYR A 563 -7.03 -19.63 17.23
CA TYR A 563 -7.53 -21.02 17.23
C TYR A 563 -7.90 -21.53 18.62
N PHE A 564 -7.00 -21.40 19.59
CA PHE A 564 -7.24 -21.87 20.96
C PHE A 564 -8.38 -21.09 21.62
N ALA A 565 -8.47 -19.77 21.38
CA ALA A 565 -9.58 -18.93 21.84
C ALA A 565 -10.91 -19.35 21.19
N ALA A 566 -10.94 -19.61 19.89
CA ALA A 566 -12.14 -20.10 19.21
C ALA A 566 -12.60 -21.46 19.76
N PHE A 567 -11.65 -22.36 20.05
CA PHE A 567 -11.96 -23.65 20.64
C PHE A 567 -12.56 -23.49 22.04
N GLU A 568 -11.94 -22.69 22.90
CA GLU A 568 -12.45 -22.45 24.25
C GLU A 568 -13.82 -21.77 24.22
N LEU A 569 -14.01 -20.79 23.34
CA LEU A 569 -15.30 -20.14 23.13
C LEU A 569 -16.39 -21.17 22.82
N THR A 570 -16.12 -22.15 21.93
CA THR A 570 -17.09 -23.22 21.65
C THR A 570 -17.31 -24.18 22.83
N ARG A 571 -16.33 -24.32 23.72
CA ARG A 571 -16.43 -25.15 24.93
C ARG A 571 -17.24 -24.47 26.04
N LEU A 572 -17.03 -23.17 26.24
CA LEU A 572 -17.77 -22.35 27.21
C LEU A 572 -19.24 -22.17 26.81
N HIS A 573 -19.52 -22.15 25.51
CA HIS A 573 -20.85 -21.98 24.96
C HIS A 573 -21.38 -23.28 24.36
N ASP A 574 -21.96 -24.12 25.22
CA ASP A 574 -22.55 -25.38 24.81
C ASP A 574 -23.71 -25.20 23.80
N GLY A 575 -23.43 -25.52 22.54
CA GLY A 575 -24.35 -25.52 21.41
C GLY A 575 -24.14 -24.36 20.41
N PRO A 576 -24.32 -24.62 19.09
CA PRO A 576 -24.18 -23.62 18.02
C PRO A 576 -24.88 -22.27 18.27
N GLU A 577 -26.10 -22.28 18.81
CA GLU A 577 -26.86 -21.05 19.06
C GLU A 577 -26.25 -20.18 20.17
N LYS A 578 -25.62 -20.79 21.19
CA LYS A 578 -24.94 -20.04 22.24
C LYS A 578 -23.63 -19.45 21.72
N VAL A 579 -22.88 -20.22 20.92
CA VAL A 579 -21.67 -19.74 20.22
C VAL A 579 -22.02 -18.53 19.35
N ALA A 580 -23.09 -18.64 18.55
CA ALA A 580 -23.57 -17.54 17.71
C ALA A 580 -23.87 -16.28 18.52
N LYS A 581 -24.57 -16.41 19.65
CA LYS A 581 -24.87 -15.27 20.53
C LYS A 581 -23.63 -14.62 21.13
N ALA A 582 -22.57 -15.39 21.36
CA ALA A 582 -21.31 -14.89 21.90
C ALA A 582 -20.49 -14.13 20.86
N ILE A 583 -20.41 -14.63 19.61
CA ILE A 583 -19.66 -13.94 18.54
C ILE A 583 -20.42 -12.76 17.91
N LEU A 584 -21.76 -12.77 17.99
CA LEU A 584 -22.61 -11.75 17.35
C LEU A 584 -22.24 -10.28 17.64
N PRO A 585 -22.01 -9.84 18.90
CA PRO A 585 -21.56 -8.46 19.17
C PRO A 585 -20.32 -8.07 18.37
N HIS A 586 -19.33 -8.98 18.32
CA HIS A 586 -18.05 -8.73 17.68
C HIS A 586 -18.17 -8.78 16.16
N VAL A 587 -18.88 -9.77 15.61
CA VAL A 587 -19.18 -9.82 14.16
C VAL A 587 -19.95 -8.57 13.70
N ALA A 588 -20.93 -8.10 14.49
CA ALA A 588 -21.67 -6.88 14.20
C ALA A 588 -20.78 -5.62 14.21
N ALA A 589 -19.70 -5.62 14.99
CA ALA A 589 -18.71 -4.56 15.05
C ALA A 589 -17.53 -4.73 14.06
N ALA A 590 -17.57 -5.76 13.19
CA ALA A 590 -16.44 -6.15 12.33
C ALA A 590 -15.15 -6.48 13.13
N GLU A 591 -15.34 -7.14 14.27
CA GLU A 591 -14.29 -7.63 15.15
C GLU A 591 -14.27 -9.18 15.18
N TRP A 592 -13.18 -9.74 15.69
CA TRP A 592 -13.02 -11.18 15.94
C TRP A 592 -13.16 -12.09 14.72
N GLU A 593 -12.99 -11.57 13.51
CA GLU A 593 -13.33 -12.30 12.29
C GLU A 593 -12.76 -13.72 12.23
N ILE A 594 -11.45 -13.88 12.47
CA ILE A 594 -10.80 -15.20 12.44
C ILE A 594 -11.32 -16.13 13.53
N VAL A 595 -11.53 -15.62 14.75
CA VAL A 595 -12.07 -16.42 15.86
C VAL A 595 -13.50 -16.85 15.58
N ALA A 596 -14.32 -15.97 14.99
CA ALA A 596 -15.68 -16.28 14.60
C ALA A 596 -15.72 -17.32 13.45
N GLU A 597 -14.88 -17.19 12.42
CA GLU A 597 -14.76 -18.18 11.35
C GLU A 597 -14.32 -19.55 11.88
N LEU A 598 -13.32 -19.59 12.75
CA LEU A 598 -12.84 -20.83 13.38
C LEU A 598 -13.92 -21.43 14.29
N ALA A 599 -14.66 -20.62 15.05
CA ALA A 599 -15.76 -21.10 15.88
C ALA A 599 -16.88 -21.73 15.05
N VAL A 600 -17.19 -21.18 13.87
CA VAL A 600 -18.13 -21.76 12.90
C VAL A 600 -17.63 -23.13 12.41
N GLN A 601 -16.37 -23.24 12.01
CA GLN A 601 -15.80 -24.49 11.50
C GLN A 601 -15.66 -25.57 12.60
N ILE A 602 -15.27 -25.19 13.82
CA ILE A 602 -15.20 -26.09 14.97
C ILE A 602 -16.60 -26.59 15.33
N SER A 603 -17.60 -25.71 15.31
CA SER A 603 -18.99 -26.09 15.60
C SER A 603 -19.57 -27.03 14.56
N GLU A 604 -19.24 -26.88 13.27
CA GLU A 604 -19.65 -27.80 12.22
C GLU A 604 -19.14 -29.23 12.45
N ARG A 605 -17.93 -29.36 12.97
CA ARG A 605 -17.35 -30.66 13.31
C ARG A 605 -17.96 -31.28 14.56
N ASN A 606 -18.23 -30.45 15.58
CA ASN A 606 -18.66 -30.91 16.90
C ASN A 606 -20.18 -31.06 17.02
N SER A 607 -20.95 -30.48 16.11
CA SER A 607 -22.42 -30.49 16.14
C SER A 607 -22.96 -30.70 14.74
N ARG A 608 -24.02 -31.51 14.63
CA ARG A 608 -24.76 -31.67 13.38
C ARG A 608 -25.29 -30.31 12.89
N ASP A 609 -24.96 -29.97 11.63
CA ASP A 609 -25.32 -28.71 10.97
C ASP A 609 -24.89 -27.47 11.79
N GLY A 610 -23.76 -27.57 12.52
CA GLY A 610 -23.31 -26.56 13.47
C GLY A 610 -23.08 -25.19 12.83
N ALA A 611 -22.43 -25.14 11.66
CA ALA A 611 -22.23 -23.89 10.93
C ALA A 611 -23.56 -23.30 10.48
N ALA A 612 -24.44 -24.11 9.89
CA ALA A 612 -25.75 -23.66 9.42
C ALA A 612 -26.60 -23.08 10.56
N ARG A 613 -26.55 -23.70 11.75
CA ARG A 613 -27.26 -23.23 12.96
C ARG A 613 -26.68 -21.92 13.48
N ILE A 614 -25.36 -21.74 13.48
CA ILE A 614 -24.73 -20.46 13.83
C ILE A 614 -25.18 -19.36 12.86
N LEU A 615 -25.02 -19.58 11.56
CA LEU A 615 -25.31 -18.57 10.54
C LEU A 615 -26.79 -18.15 10.56
N ARG A 616 -27.73 -19.09 10.72
CA ARG A 616 -29.16 -18.77 10.93
C ARG A 616 -29.39 -17.92 12.18
N THR A 617 -28.71 -18.24 13.28
CA THR A 617 -28.85 -17.50 14.53
C THR A 617 -28.32 -16.07 14.38
N LEU A 618 -27.18 -15.89 13.71
CA LEU A 618 -26.62 -14.56 13.43
C LEU A 618 -27.55 -13.72 12.56
N LEU A 619 -28.09 -14.30 11.48
CA LEU A 619 -28.97 -13.58 10.55
C LEU A 619 -30.33 -13.22 11.17
N SER A 620 -30.90 -14.12 11.99
CA SER A 620 -32.23 -13.94 12.59
C SER A 620 -32.24 -13.04 13.83
N ASP A 621 -31.09 -12.80 14.46
CA ASP A 621 -31.01 -11.95 15.65
C ASP A 621 -31.24 -10.47 15.30
N LYS A 622 -32.22 -9.86 15.96
CA LYS A 622 -32.65 -8.48 15.71
C LYS A 622 -32.00 -7.45 16.63
N ARG A 623 -31.13 -7.86 17.57
CA ARG A 623 -30.48 -6.94 18.52
C ARG A 623 -29.55 -5.93 17.84
N TYR A 624 -28.95 -6.31 16.72
CA TYR A 624 -28.02 -5.46 15.95
C TYR A 624 -28.68 -5.00 14.65
N SER A 625 -29.62 -4.06 14.76
CA SER A 625 -30.41 -3.57 13.62
C SER A 625 -29.79 -2.38 12.88
N ALA A 626 -28.68 -1.83 13.37
CA ALA A 626 -27.96 -0.76 12.69
C ALA A 626 -27.49 -1.22 11.30
N VAL A 627 -27.52 -0.33 10.31
CA VAL A 627 -27.21 -0.64 8.91
C VAL A 627 -25.82 -1.25 8.77
N ALA A 628 -24.80 -0.61 9.36
CA ALA A 628 -23.43 -1.12 9.39
C ALA A 628 -23.34 -2.52 10.03
N SER A 629 -23.98 -2.73 11.19
CA SER A 629 -23.96 -4.02 11.86
C SER A 629 -24.61 -5.14 11.05
N ARG A 630 -25.74 -4.87 10.38
CA ARG A 630 -26.40 -5.85 9.51
C ARG A 630 -25.55 -6.19 8.28
N TYR A 631 -24.89 -5.20 7.71
CA TYR A 631 -23.94 -5.40 6.62
C TYR A 631 -22.77 -6.28 7.06
N ASN A 632 -22.14 -5.99 8.21
CA ASN A 632 -21.03 -6.79 8.75
C ASN A 632 -21.43 -8.25 9.01
N ILE A 633 -22.60 -8.49 9.60
CA ILE A 633 -23.13 -9.84 9.83
C ILE A 633 -23.35 -10.58 8.51
N ALA A 634 -23.97 -9.93 7.52
CA ALA A 634 -24.26 -10.56 6.23
C ALA A 634 -22.98 -10.81 5.42
N ARG A 635 -22.01 -9.88 5.45
CA ARG A 635 -20.67 -10.04 4.85
C ARG A 635 -19.91 -11.20 5.48
N PHE A 636 -19.92 -11.31 6.82
CA PHE A 636 -19.33 -12.45 7.52
C PHE A 636 -19.98 -13.78 7.11
N ALA A 637 -21.32 -13.84 7.07
CA ALA A 637 -22.04 -15.04 6.66
C ALA A 637 -21.73 -15.43 5.20
N MET A 638 -21.61 -14.45 4.30
CA MET A 638 -21.25 -14.65 2.91
C MET A 638 -19.83 -15.25 2.79
N ARG A 639 -18.85 -14.76 3.54
CA ARG A 639 -17.50 -15.34 3.59
C ARG A 639 -17.47 -16.77 4.08
N CYS A 640 -18.32 -17.11 5.05
CA CYS A 640 -18.42 -18.48 5.56
C CYS A 640 -18.78 -19.49 4.46
N LEU A 641 -19.56 -19.08 3.45
CA LEU A 641 -19.92 -19.94 2.32
C LEU A 641 -18.72 -20.37 1.46
N GLY A 642 -17.56 -19.77 1.63
CA GLY A 642 -16.31 -20.17 0.97
C GLY A 642 -15.70 -21.43 1.54
N PHE A 643 -16.01 -21.78 2.80
CA PHE A 643 -15.33 -22.88 3.51
C PHE A 643 -16.25 -23.79 4.32
N VAL A 644 -17.52 -23.44 4.56
CA VAL A 644 -18.50 -24.35 5.19
C VAL A 644 -19.57 -24.84 4.22
N HIS A 645 -19.97 -26.09 4.40
CA HIS A 645 -21.14 -26.63 3.73
C HIS A 645 -22.39 -26.25 4.52
N VAL A 646 -23.39 -25.69 3.83
CA VAL A 646 -24.69 -25.37 4.41
C VAL A 646 -25.81 -25.85 3.47
N PRO A 647 -27.04 -26.04 3.98
CA PRO A 647 -28.20 -26.30 3.11
C PRO A 647 -28.38 -25.18 2.09
N VAL A 648 -28.72 -25.53 0.84
CA VAL A 648 -28.89 -24.58 -0.28
C VAL A 648 -29.84 -23.43 0.10
N ALA A 649 -30.97 -23.73 0.73
CA ALA A 649 -31.93 -22.72 1.18
C ALA A 649 -31.33 -21.67 2.14
N LEU A 650 -30.35 -22.07 2.96
CA LEU A 650 -29.64 -21.13 3.84
C LEU A 650 -28.61 -20.32 3.06
N ALA A 651 -27.91 -20.91 2.10
CA ALA A 651 -26.99 -20.18 1.23
C ALA A 651 -27.75 -19.11 0.42
N GLU A 652 -28.94 -19.44 -0.08
CA GLU A 652 -29.86 -18.50 -0.73
C GLU A 652 -30.25 -17.35 0.20
N GLU A 653 -30.66 -17.65 1.44
CA GLU A 653 -30.97 -16.65 2.47
C GLU A 653 -29.78 -15.72 2.77
N ILE A 654 -28.56 -16.28 2.86
CA ILE A 654 -27.33 -15.51 3.06
C ILE A 654 -27.07 -14.59 1.88
N GLY A 655 -27.15 -15.10 0.64
CA GLY A 655 -26.95 -14.30 -0.58
C GLY A 655 -27.93 -13.14 -0.67
N ARG A 656 -29.21 -13.40 -0.37
CA ARG A 656 -30.26 -12.37 -0.30
C ARG A 656 -29.96 -11.33 0.78
N SER A 657 -29.69 -11.77 2.01
CA SER A 657 -29.41 -10.86 3.14
C SER A 657 -28.17 -10.02 2.91
N PHE A 658 -27.15 -10.57 2.24
CA PHE A 658 -25.94 -9.85 1.85
C PHE A 658 -26.27 -8.75 0.84
N ALA A 659 -26.96 -9.07 -0.25
CA ALA A 659 -27.34 -8.07 -1.25
C ALA A 659 -28.22 -6.96 -0.64
N GLU A 660 -29.24 -7.31 0.15
CA GLU A 660 -30.10 -6.31 0.81
C GLU A 660 -29.33 -5.40 1.75
N SER A 661 -28.38 -5.96 2.51
CA SER A 661 -27.60 -5.18 3.48
C SER A 661 -26.55 -4.32 2.79
N LEU A 662 -25.93 -4.80 1.71
CA LEU A 662 -25.01 -4.02 0.87
C LEU A 662 -25.68 -2.77 0.31
N LEU A 663 -26.89 -2.92 -0.25
CA LEU A 663 -27.64 -1.80 -0.83
C LEU A 663 -28.03 -0.76 0.24
N ARG A 664 -28.47 -1.22 1.41
CA ARG A 664 -28.80 -0.32 2.54
C ARG A 664 -27.57 0.39 3.09
N PHE A 665 -26.44 -0.31 3.18
CA PHE A 665 -25.17 0.27 3.61
C PHE A 665 -24.69 1.33 2.62
N GLY A 666 -24.68 1.02 1.33
CA GLY A 666 -24.32 1.98 0.29
C GLY A 666 -25.21 3.21 0.29
N ALA A 667 -26.51 3.06 0.56
CA ALA A 667 -27.43 4.19 0.65
C ALA A 667 -27.18 5.06 1.90
N ALA A 668 -26.74 4.47 3.01
CA ALA A 668 -26.46 5.19 4.25
C ALA A 668 -25.11 5.92 4.22
N GLU A 669 -24.05 5.25 3.77
CA GLU A 669 -22.67 5.77 3.76
C GLU A 669 -22.32 6.50 2.46
N LYS A 670 -23.19 6.45 1.44
CA LYS A 670 -22.95 6.96 0.07
C LYS A 670 -21.66 6.43 -0.56
N ARG A 671 -21.29 5.20 -0.20
CA ARG A 671 -20.12 4.48 -0.72
C ARG A 671 -20.45 2.99 -0.80
N ILE A 672 -20.07 2.35 -1.88
CA ILE A 672 -20.13 0.90 -2.02
C ILE A 672 -18.76 0.35 -1.66
N ASP A 673 -18.70 -0.59 -0.72
CA ASP A 673 -17.47 -1.30 -0.37
C ASP A 673 -17.39 -2.63 -1.13
N SER A 674 -16.22 -2.93 -1.68
CA SER A 674 -15.99 -4.20 -2.37
C SER A 674 -15.80 -5.31 -1.34
N SER A 675 -16.54 -6.40 -1.51
CA SER A 675 -16.54 -7.50 -0.56
C SER A 675 -16.42 -8.79 -1.35
N HIS A 676 -15.21 -9.04 -1.84
CA HIS A 676 -14.85 -10.13 -2.75
C HIS A 676 -15.16 -11.50 -2.13
N PRO A 677 -16.36 -12.08 -2.32
CA PRO A 677 -16.82 -13.20 -1.53
C PRO A 677 -16.43 -14.50 -2.24
N THR A 678 -15.64 -15.33 -1.56
CA THR A 678 -15.36 -16.69 -2.02
C THR A 678 -16.53 -17.59 -1.63
N VAL A 679 -17.12 -18.30 -2.58
CA VAL A 679 -18.25 -19.22 -2.36
C VAL A 679 -17.91 -20.59 -2.93
N LEU A 680 -18.20 -21.66 -2.18
CA LEU A 680 -18.02 -23.03 -2.68
C LEU A 680 -18.77 -23.24 -4.01
N LEU A 681 -18.11 -23.87 -4.98
CA LEU A 681 -18.65 -24.11 -6.33
C LEU A 681 -20.08 -24.67 -6.36
N LYS A 682 -20.44 -25.53 -5.39
CA LYS A 682 -21.78 -26.14 -5.29
C LYS A 682 -22.88 -25.18 -4.85
N LEU A 683 -22.53 -24.12 -4.13
CA LEU A 683 -23.46 -23.10 -3.60
C LEU A 683 -23.49 -21.84 -4.46
N GLN A 684 -22.53 -21.72 -5.36
CA GLN A 684 -22.33 -20.55 -6.21
C GLN A 684 -23.59 -20.12 -6.96
N GLN A 685 -24.15 -21.00 -7.79
CA GLN A 685 -25.31 -20.65 -8.62
C GLN A 685 -26.54 -20.23 -7.79
N PRO A 686 -26.94 -20.94 -6.71
CA PRO A 686 -28.02 -20.50 -5.83
C PRO A 686 -27.80 -19.10 -5.23
N VAL A 687 -26.60 -18.85 -4.72
CA VAL A 687 -26.24 -17.56 -4.08
C VAL A 687 -26.26 -16.42 -5.09
N GLU A 688 -25.65 -16.63 -6.27
CA GLU A 688 -25.66 -15.66 -7.36
C GLU A 688 -27.10 -15.35 -7.79
N THR A 689 -27.96 -16.36 -7.92
CA THR A 689 -29.36 -16.18 -8.31
C THR A 689 -30.11 -15.24 -7.36
N GLU A 690 -29.90 -15.39 -6.05
CA GLU A 690 -30.53 -14.53 -5.04
C GLU A 690 -29.99 -13.10 -5.06
N ILE A 691 -28.67 -12.92 -5.19
CA ILE A 691 -28.06 -11.60 -5.30
C ILE A 691 -28.63 -10.85 -6.50
N LEU A 692 -28.64 -11.49 -7.67
CA LEU A 692 -29.20 -10.91 -8.90
C LEU A 692 -30.71 -10.68 -8.77
N GLY A 693 -31.42 -11.54 -8.04
CA GLY A 693 -32.84 -11.38 -7.73
C GLY A 693 -33.14 -10.14 -6.88
N VAL A 694 -32.35 -9.88 -5.84
CA VAL A 694 -32.47 -8.67 -5.00
C VAL A 694 -32.19 -7.41 -5.80
N LEU A 695 -31.18 -7.43 -6.67
CA LEU A 695 -30.88 -6.29 -7.55
C LEU A 695 -32.06 -5.98 -8.48
N ARG A 696 -32.65 -7.00 -9.13
CA ARG A 696 -33.87 -6.85 -9.96
C ARG A 696 -35.03 -6.27 -9.16
N ALA A 697 -35.33 -6.87 -8.00
CA ALA A 697 -36.44 -6.46 -7.15
C ALA A 697 -36.28 -5.01 -6.66
N THR A 698 -35.05 -4.60 -6.32
CA THR A 698 -34.76 -3.24 -5.89
C THR A 698 -34.91 -2.24 -7.04
N MET A 699 -34.43 -2.59 -8.25
CA MET A 699 -34.61 -1.75 -9.44
C MET A 699 -36.09 -1.55 -9.79
N ALA A 700 -36.93 -2.57 -9.60
CA ALA A 700 -38.38 -2.48 -9.78
C ALA A 700 -39.12 -1.78 -8.61
N GLY A 701 -38.41 -1.50 -7.50
CA GLY A 701 -38.98 -0.93 -6.28
C GLY A 701 -39.23 0.58 -6.33
N GLY A 702 -39.90 1.12 -5.31
CA GLY A 702 -40.25 2.54 -5.23
C GLY A 702 -39.17 3.44 -4.61
N ASP A 703 -38.24 2.90 -3.83
CA ASP A 703 -37.21 3.67 -3.11
C ASP A 703 -36.14 4.19 -4.08
N SER A 704 -36.07 5.51 -4.29
CA SER A 704 -35.12 6.12 -5.23
C SER A 704 -33.67 6.03 -4.75
N GLY A 705 -33.41 6.04 -3.43
CA GLY A 705 -32.06 5.93 -2.88
C GLY A 705 -31.49 4.53 -3.10
N LEU A 706 -32.27 3.49 -2.77
CA LEU A 706 -31.87 2.11 -3.00
C LEU A 706 -31.75 1.76 -4.48
N ARG A 707 -32.62 2.31 -5.34
CA ARG A 707 -32.50 2.15 -6.80
C ARG A 707 -31.21 2.75 -7.34
N GLY A 708 -30.79 3.92 -6.85
CA GLY A 708 -29.53 4.53 -7.26
C GLY A 708 -28.33 3.64 -6.95
N ILE A 709 -28.26 3.14 -5.72
CA ILE A 709 -27.18 2.22 -5.31
C ILE A 709 -27.26 0.89 -6.06
N ALA A 710 -28.45 0.33 -6.29
CA ALA A 710 -28.60 -0.91 -7.05
C ALA A 710 -28.13 -0.76 -8.50
N ALA A 711 -28.45 0.36 -9.16
CA ALA A 711 -27.98 0.65 -10.50
C ALA A 711 -26.44 0.78 -10.55
N GLU A 712 -25.84 1.44 -9.56
CA GLU A 712 -24.38 1.54 -9.44
C GLU A 712 -23.72 0.17 -9.21
N VAL A 713 -24.24 -0.64 -8.28
CA VAL A 713 -23.78 -2.01 -8.02
C VAL A 713 -23.91 -2.88 -9.26
N ILE A 714 -25.00 -2.79 -10.03
CA ILE A 714 -25.17 -3.57 -11.26
C ILE A 714 -24.08 -3.21 -12.27
N VAL A 715 -23.85 -1.92 -12.52
CA VAL A 715 -22.88 -1.48 -13.52
C VAL A 715 -21.44 -1.87 -13.13
N GLN A 716 -21.12 -1.87 -11.84
CA GLN A 716 -19.80 -2.27 -11.29
C GLN A 716 -19.77 -3.68 -10.67
N LEU A 717 -20.71 -4.55 -11.06
CA LEU A 717 -20.88 -5.85 -10.41
C LEU A 717 -19.62 -6.72 -10.37
N PRO A 718 -18.79 -6.81 -11.44
CA PRO A 718 -17.52 -7.56 -11.39
C PRO A 718 -16.57 -7.06 -10.31
N GLU A 719 -16.45 -5.74 -10.17
CA GLU A 719 -15.54 -5.09 -9.24
C GLU A 719 -16.01 -5.19 -7.78
N VAL A 720 -17.32 -5.10 -7.56
CA VAL A 720 -17.93 -5.28 -6.24
C VAL A 720 -17.78 -6.72 -5.74
N MET A 721 -17.90 -7.70 -6.64
CA MET A 721 -17.99 -9.12 -6.29
C MET A 721 -16.70 -9.92 -6.50
N SER A 722 -15.65 -9.36 -7.08
CA SER A 722 -14.39 -10.12 -7.31
C SER A 722 -13.14 -9.22 -7.33
N GLU A 723 -12.01 -9.74 -6.84
CA GLU A 723 -10.72 -9.05 -6.95
C GLU A 723 -10.23 -9.12 -8.40
N SER A 724 -9.83 -7.98 -8.97
CA SER A 724 -9.30 -7.92 -10.33
C SER A 724 -7.88 -8.48 -10.47
N LYS A 725 -7.18 -8.77 -9.35
CA LYS A 725 -5.77 -9.15 -9.32
C LYS A 725 -5.56 -10.50 -8.61
N GLY A 726 -5.12 -11.51 -9.36
CA GLY A 726 -4.58 -12.77 -8.82
C GLY A 726 -5.52 -13.99 -8.89
N GLY A 727 -5.09 -15.04 -9.58
CA GLY A 727 -5.58 -16.43 -9.44
C GLY A 727 -6.97 -16.79 -9.99
N TYR A 728 -7.96 -15.89 -9.92
CA TYR A 728 -9.37 -16.20 -10.15
C TYR A 728 -9.99 -15.43 -11.34
N ALA A 729 -9.28 -15.34 -12.47
CA ALA A 729 -9.77 -14.66 -13.68
C ALA A 729 -11.17 -15.11 -14.14
N ASP A 730 -11.55 -16.36 -13.84
CA ASP A 730 -12.85 -16.95 -14.17
C ASP A 730 -14.01 -16.34 -13.35
N ASN A 731 -13.75 -15.90 -12.10
CA ASN A 731 -14.77 -15.31 -11.23
C ASN A 731 -15.19 -13.90 -11.73
N TYR A 732 -14.21 -13.07 -12.08
CA TYR A 732 -14.45 -11.74 -12.64
C TYR A 732 -15.20 -11.83 -13.98
N ALA A 733 -14.78 -12.74 -14.88
CA ALA A 733 -15.46 -12.97 -16.16
C ALA A 733 -16.92 -13.40 -16.00
N ARG A 734 -17.21 -14.22 -14.97
CA ARG A 734 -18.57 -14.65 -14.65
C ARG A 734 -19.45 -13.51 -14.17
N TRP A 735 -19.01 -12.71 -13.21
CA TRP A 735 -19.78 -11.55 -12.74
C TRP A 735 -19.97 -10.49 -13.84
N ARG A 736 -19.02 -10.37 -14.76
CA ARG A 736 -19.15 -9.54 -15.96
C ARG A 736 -20.31 -10.00 -16.84
N LYS A 737 -20.43 -11.31 -17.08
CA LYS A 737 -21.55 -11.87 -17.84
C LYS A 737 -22.90 -11.59 -17.16
N HIS A 738 -22.95 -11.69 -15.83
CA HIS A 738 -24.16 -11.36 -15.07
C HIS A 738 -24.53 -9.88 -15.16
N ARG A 739 -23.56 -8.97 -15.05
CA ARG A 739 -23.76 -7.53 -15.30
C ARG A 739 -24.35 -7.30 -16.67
N ASP A 740 -23.70 -7.82 -17.72
CA ASP A 740 -24.12 -7.57 -19.10
C ASP A 740 -25.57 -8.04 -19.32
N THR A 741 -25.93 -9.19 -18.73
CA THR A 741 -27.30 -9.72 -18.76
C THR A 741 -28.29 -8.82 -18.01
N LEU A 742 -27.98 -8.43 -16.77
CA LEU A 742 -28.84 -7.56 -15.95
C LEU A 742 -29.01 -6.18 -16.57
N PHE A 743 -27.95 -5.62 -17.15
CA PHE A 743 -28.02 -4.31 -17.77
C PHE A 743 -28.96 -4.30 -18.98
N VAL A 744 -28.91 -5.35 -19.81
CA VAL A 744 -29.84 -5.50 -20.95
C VAL A 744 -31.28 -5.63 -20.44
N GLU A 745 -31.50 -6.41 -19.38
CA GLU A 745 -32.81 -6.64 -18.78
C GLU A 745 -33.43 -5.36 -18.19
N LEU A 746 -32.63 -4.58 -17.46
CA LEU A 746 -33.09 -3.44 -16.65
C LEU A 746 -32.62 -2.09 -17.21
N ARG A 747 -32.35 -2.02 -18.52
CA ARG A 747 -31.71 -0.86 -19.15
C ARG A 747 -32.48 0.42 -18.88
N ALA A 748 -33.80 0.40 -19.05
CA ALA A 748 -34.64 1.59 -18.89
C ALA A 748 -34.61 2.09 -17.44
N GLU A 749 -34.70 1.18 -16.47
CA GLU A 749 -34.70 1.47 -15.04
C GLU A 749 -33.33 1.99 -14.58
N ILE A 750 -32.24 1.37 -15.00
CA ILE A 750 -30.86 1.80 -14.65
C ILE A 750 -30.60 3.22 -15.19
N LEU A 751 -30.92 3.46 -16.46
CA LEU A 751 -30.70 4.77 -17.08
C LEU A 751 -31.64 5.86 -16.52
N SER A 752 -32.81 5.48 -15.98
CA SER A 752 -33.75 6.42 -15.34
C SER A 752 -33.22 7.08 -14.07
N VAL A 753 -32.19 6.52 -13.43
CA VAL A 753 -31.56 7.09 -12.22
C VAL A 753 -30.89 8.45 -12.51
N ARG A 754 -30.54 8.72 -13.78
CA ARG A 754 -29.97 9.99 -14.27
C ARG A 754 -28.85 10.57 -13.37
N THR A 755 -27.94 9.72 -12.91
CA THR A 755 -26.68 10.13 -12.24
C THR A 755 -25.51 10.00 -13.21
N GLU A 756 -24.55 10.93 -13.13
CA GLU A 756 -23.41 10.97 -14.05
C GLU A 756 -22.53 9.72 -13.88
N GLU A 757 -22.34 9.27 -12.64
CA GLU A 757 -21.51 8.14 -12.26
C GLU A 757 -21.97 6.84 -12.96
N ILE A 758 -23.28 6.58 -12.96
CA ILE A 758 -23.88 5.36 -13.52
C ILE A 758 -23.79 5.37 -15.04
N TRP A 759 -24.10 6.50 -15.67
CA TRP A 759 -24.08 6.64 -17.13
C TRP A 759 -22.65 6.55 -17.68
N VAL A 760 -21.69 7.19 -17.02
CA VAL A 760 -20.27 7.09 -17.39
C VAL A 760 -19.75 5.68 -17.19
N ALA A 761 -20.06 5.03 -16.07
CA ALA A 761 -19.65 3.65 -15.83
C ALA A 761 -20.28 2.67 -16.84
N ALA A 762 -21.56 2.86 -17.21
CA ALA A 762 -22.22 2.05 -18.21
C ALA A 762 -21.52 2.14 -19.58
N TRP A 763 -21.18 3.36 -19.99
CA TRP A 763 -20.41 3.58 -21.21
C TRP A 763 -19.00 2.98 -21.13
N ARG A 764 -18.28 3.18 -20.00
CA ARG A 764 -16.93 2.62 -19.78
C ARG A 764 -16.89 1.09 -19.94
N HIS A 765 -17.96 0.42 -19.53
CA HIS A 765 -18.07 -1.03 -19.65
C HIS A 765 -18.64 -1.51 -21.00
N GLY A 766 -18.93 -0.59 -21.93
CA GLY A 766 -19.47 -0.87 -23.26
C GLY A 766 -20.96 -1.21 -23.28
N LEU A 767 -21.71 -0.80 -22.25
CA LEU A 767 -23.13 -1.11 -22.08
C LEU A 767 -24.06 -0.11 -22.80
N ILE A 768 -23.58 1.11 -23.03
CA ILE A 768 -24.25 2.14 -23.83
C ILE A 768 -23.26 2.80 -24.80
N SER A 769 -23.78 3.39 -25.88
CA SER A 769 -22.95 4.15 -26.81
C SER A 769 -22.62 5.54 -26.25
N LEU A 770 -21.57 6.16 -26.79
CA LEU A 770 -21.23 7.55 -26.50
C LEU A 770 -22.37 8.50 -26.90
N GLU A 771 -23.05 8.22 -28.02
CA GLU A 771 -24.22 9.00 -28.45
C GLU A 771 -25.33 8.96 -27.39
N GLN A 772 -25.64 7.79 -26.85
CA GLN A 772 -26.63 7.64 -25.78
C GLN A 772 -26.23 8.42 -24.53
N LEU A 773 -24.95 8.35 -24.12
CA LEU A 773 -24.44 9.13 -22.99
C LEU A 773 -24.63 10.65 -23.18
N LEU A 774 -24.38 11.16 -24.38
CA LEU A 774 -24.42 12.59 -24.67
C LEU A 774 -25.83 13.14 -24.93
N VAL A 775 -26.70 12.34 -25.55
CA VAL A 775 -28.03 12.77 -26.01
C VAL A 775 -29.14 12.40 -25.02
N GLU A 776 -29.02 11.24 -24.37
CA GLU A 776 -30.06 10.72 -23.46
C GLU A 776 -29.64 10.85 -21.96
N GLY A 777 -28.36 11.14 -21.72
CA GLY A 777 -27.78 11.18 -20.37
C GLY A 777 -28.23 12.36 -19.50
N PRO A 778 -27.85 12.37 -18.21
CA PRO A 778 -28.30 13.37 -17.23
C PRO A 778 -27.87 14.82 -17.50
N ASN A 779 -27.07 15.04 -18.54
CA ASN A 779 -26.56 16.34 -18.95
C ASN A 779 -27.00 16.75 -20.37
N GLU A 780 -28.13 16.23 -20.86
CA GLU A 780 -28.70 16.55 -22.18
C GLU A 780 -28.83 18.06 -22.47
N ASP A 781 -29.05 18.87 -21.43
CA ASP A 781 -29.19 20.34 -21.51
C ASP A 781 -27.84 21.10 -21.43
N ARG A 782 -26.72 20.39 -21.29
CA ARG A 782 -25.37 20.97 -21.17
C ARG A 782 -24.55 20.67 -22.41
N TYR A 783 -23.52 21.49 -22.64
CA TYR A 783 -22.60 21.28 -23.76
C TYR A 783 -22.03 19.84 -23.68
N PRO A 784 -22.16 18.99 -24.72
CA PRO A 784 -21.77 17.58 -24.67
C PRO A 784 -20.31 17.37 -24.24
N LEU A 785 -19.43 18.30 -24.61
CA LEU A 785 -18.04 18.35 -24.16
C LEU A 785 -17.95 18.47 -22.62
N SER A 786 -18.77 19.29 -21.97
CA SER A 786 -18.66 19.55 -20.53
C SER A 786 -18.91 18.32 -19.63
N VAL A 787 -19.62 17.31 -20.12
CA VAL A 787 -19.84 16.00 -19.45
C VAL A 787 -18.56 15.17 -19.43
N LEU A 788 -17.71 15.38 -20.43
CA LEU A 788 -16.47 14.65 -20.67
C LEU A 788 -15.25 15.36 -20.07
N PHE A 789 -15.40 16.63 -19.68
CA PHE A 789 -14.35 17.48 -19.10
C PHE A 789 -14.61 17.95 -17.65
N ARG A 790 -15.75 17.59 -17.03
CA ARG A 790 -15.99 17.97 -15.62
C ARG A 790 -15.19 17.10 -14.67
N GLY A 791 -14.27 17.75 -13.96
CA GLY A 791 -13.59 17.20 -12.80
C GLY A 791 -14.58 16.89 -11.69
N VAL A 792 -15.00 15.64 -11.60
CA VAL A 792 -15.19 14.96 -10.33
C VAL A 792 -14.04 13.97 -10.23
N THR A 793 -13.37 13.98 -9.09
CA THR A 793 -12.38 12.98 -8.68
C THR A 793 -13.00 11.59 -8.77
N PHE A 794 -12.80 10.91 -9.90
CA PHE A 794 -13.07 9.48 -9.98
C PHE A 794 -11.86 8.76 -9.39
N GLU A 795 -12.06 8.09 -8.26
CA GLU A 795 -11.11 7.09 -7.76
C GLU A 795 -10.96 5.98 -8.80
N TRP A 796 -9.71 5.54 -8.94
CA TRP A 796 -9.29 4.55 -9.91
C TRP A 796 -9.93 3.20 -9.60
N VAL A 797 -10.86 2.76 -10.46
CA VAL A 797 -11.37 1.38 -10.42
C VAL A 797 -10.48 0.52 -11.31
N GLY A 798 -9.81 -0.47 -10.70
CA GLY A 798 -8.80 -1.32 -11.34
C GLY A 798 -9.29 -1.98 -12.62
N GLY A 799 -8.72 -1.55 -13.75
CA GLY A 799 -9.05 -2.03 -15.10
C GLY A 799 -8.70 -1.10 -16.27
N GLY A 800 -8.19 0.13 -16.04
CA GLY A 800 -7.99 1.18 -17.07
C GLY A 800 -9.32 1.90 -17.40
N TRP A 801 -9.38 3.19 -17.76
CA TRP A 801 -8.47 4.07 -18.52
C TRP A 801 -8.25 5.42 -17.82
N GLY A 802 -7.02 5.96 -17.96
CA GLY A 802 -6.68 7.35 -17.67
C GLY A 802 -6.84 8.27 -18.88
N ASP A 803 -7.22 9.51 -18.58
CA ASP A 803 -7.28 10.71 -19.44
C ASP A 803 -8.06 10.61 -20.76
N TRP A 804 -9.37 10.85 -20.67
CA TRP A 804 -10.27 11.09 -21.80
C TRP A 804 -10.10 12.47 -22.47
N GLY A 805 -9.15 13.30 -22.02
CA GLY A 805 -9.00 14.71 -22.39
C GLY A 805 -8.84 14.99 -23.90
N SER A 806 -8.36 14.02 -24.68
CA SER A 806 -8.03 14.23 -26.11
C SER A 806 -8.90 13.45 -27.11
N PHE A 807 -9.75 12.52 -26.66
CA PHE A 807 -10.46 11.61 -27.58
C PHE A 807 -11.76 12.19 -28.15
N ILE A 808 -12.51 12.93 -27.34
CA ILE A 808 -13.86 13.39 -27.70
C ILE A 808 -13.96 14.82 -28.26
N PRO A 809 -13.02 15.78 -28.00
CA PRO A 809 -13.02 17.04 -28.76
C PRO A 809 -12.86 16.81 -30.26
N SER A 810 -12.11 15.76 -30.62
CA SER A 810 -11.92 15.31 -31.99
C SER A 810 -13.24 14.93 -32.71
N ARG A 811 -14.25 14.42 -32.00
CA ARG A 811 -15.55 14.06 -32.56
C ARG A 811 -16.57 15.21 -32.54
N LEU A 812 -16.51 16.09 -31.55
CA LEU A 812 -17.48 17.18 -31.40
C LEU A 812 -17.15 18.42 -32.24
N LEU A 813 -15.89 18.61 -32.63
CA LEU A 813 -15.49 19.63 -33.59
C LEU A 813 -15.70 19.22 -35.06
N GLN A 814 -16.21 18.00 -35.26
CA GLN A 814 -16.85 17.59 -36.50
C GLN A 814 -18.37 17.83 -36.50
N ALA A 815 -18.96 18.32 -35.40
CA ALA A 815 -20.39 18.66 -35.32
C ALA A 815 -20.65 20.17 -35.14
N GLY A 816 -19.59 20.99 -35.13
CA GLY A 816 -19.62 22.44 -34.94
C GLY A 816 -19.31 23.23 -36.21
N ALA A 817 -19.95 22.84 -37.30
CA ALA A 817 -20.43 23.69 -38.39
C ALA A 817 -21.61 22.83 -38.86
N ASP A 818 -22.88 23.16 -38.83
CA ASP A 818 -23.49 24.45 -38.86
C ASP A 818 -24.97 24.25 -38.43
N LEU A 819 -25.41 24.99 -37.41
CA LEU A 819 -26.74 25.62 -37.43
C LEU A 819 -26.75 26.83 -38.39
N VAL A 820 -25.80 26.87 -39.32
CA VAL A 820 -25.78 27.63 -40.57
C VAL A 820 -26.35 26.72 -41.69
N PRO A 821 -27.04 27.28 -42.67
CA PRO A 821 -27.55 26.48 -43.78
C PRO A 821 -26.37 26.09 -44.67
N ASP A 822 -25.80 24.87 -44.51
CA ASP A 822 -25.12 24.03 -45.52
C ASP A 822 -24.16 22.91 -44.99
N PHE A 823 -24.07 22.62 -43.68
CA PHE A 823 -23.27 21.47 -43.18
C PHE A 823 -24.16 20.37 -42.54
N PRO A 824 -24.31 19.19 -43.18
CA PRO A 824 -25.10 18.10 -42.62
C PRO A 824 -24.18 17.06 -41.97
N VAL A 825 -24.18 16.94 -40.63
CA VAL A 825 -23.85 15.64 -40.03
C VAL A 825 -25.13 14.82 -40.02
N THR A 826 -25.22 13.90 -40.98
CA THR A 826 -26.36 13.01 -41.14
C THR A 826 -26.34 11.91 -40.08
N ARG A 827 -27.50 11.33 -39.79
CA ARG A 827 -27.62 10.15 -38.91
C ARG A 827 -26.73 8.98 -39.38
N GLY A 828 -26.49 8.88 -40.70
CA GLY A 828 -25.56 7.92 -41.28
C GLY A 828 -24.09 8.18 -40.95
N GLU A 829 -23.70 9.41 -40.64
CA GLU A 829 -22.33 9.75 -40.24
C GLU A 829 -22.08 9.50 -38.75
N LEU A 830 -23.09 9.62 -37.90
CA LEU A 830 -23.08 9.16 -36.50
C LEU A 830 -23.07 7.63 -36.41
N ASP A 831 -23.89 6.95 -37.23
CA ASP A 831 -23.88 5.49 -37.37
C ASP A 831 -22.54 4.99 -37.95
N TRP A 832 -21.94 5.73 -38.89
CA TRP A 832 -20.58 5.46 -39.38
C TRP A 832 -19.52 5.72 -38.32
N LEU A 833 -19.70 6.72 -37.45
CA LEU A 833 -18.82 7.06 -36.32
C LEU A 833 -18.71 5.92 -35.32
N GLY A 834 -19.88 5.42 -34.90
CA GLY A 834 -20.06 4.28 -34.03
C GLY A 834 -19.54 3.01 -34.71
N GLY A 835 -19.95 2.77 -35.96
CA GLY A 835 -19.48 1.65 -36.77
C GLY A 835 -17.98 1.69 -37.07
N PHE A 836 -17.34 2.85 -37.16
CA PHE A 836 -15.89 3.02 -37.29
C PHE A 836 -15.19 2.68 -35.98
N ILE A 837 -15.69 3.16 -34.84
CA ILE A 837 -15.15 2.81 -33.51
C ILE A 837 -15.30 1.29 -33.25
N ASP A 838 -16.41 0.70 -33.67
CA ASP A 838 -16.69 -0.73 -33.52
C ASP A 838 -15.90 -1.60 -34.53
N SER A 839 -15.68 -1.12 -35.76
CA SER A 839 -14.94 -1.84 -36.82
C SER A 839 -13.42 -1.76 -36.71
N LEU A 840 -12.88 -0.86 -35.87
CA LEU A 840 -11.47 -0.86 -35.48
C LEU A 840 -11.08 -2.11 -34.65
N GLY A 841 -12.06 -2.95 -34.26
CA GLY A 841 -11.86 -4.09 -33.38
C GLY A 841 -11.37 -3.69 -31.99
N SER A 842 -10.94 -4.65 -31.16
CA SER A 842 -10.03 -4.27 -30.08
C SER A 842 -8.77 -3.71 -30.74
N PRO A 843 -8.39 -2.47 -30.41
CA PRO A 843 -7.46 -1.69 -31.22
C PRO A 843 -6.08 -2.36 -31.38
N PRO A 844 -5.31 -2.08 -32.44
CA PRO A 844 -3.86 -2.23 -32.39
C PRO A 844 -3.15 -1.08 -31.64
N TRP A 845 -3.88 -0.19 -30.94
CA TRP A 845 -3.31 0.93 -30.18
C TRP A 845 -3.50 0.89 -28.65
N VAL A 846 -4.24 -0.08 -28.08
CA VAL A 846 -4.11 -0.49 -26.67
C VAL A 846 -4.38 -2.00 -26.59
N VAL A 847 -3.40 -2.73 -26.10
CA VAL A 847 -3.46 -4.19 -25.88
C VAL A 847 -4.61 -4.50 -24.92
N ARG A 848 -5.49 -5.45 -25.27
CA ARG A 848 -6.37 -6.12 -24.29
C ARG A 848 -5.47 -6.70 -23.18
N PRO A 849 -5.68 -6.43 -21.88
CA PRO A 849 -5.15 -7.30 -20.85
C PRO A 849 -6.03 -8.58 -20.86
N GLY A 850 -5.71 -9.49 -21.77
CA GLY A 850 -6.03 -10.90 -21.65
C GLY A 850 -4.73 -11.61 -21.30
N TYR A 851 -4.70 -12.24 -20.13
CA TYR A 851 -3.58 -13.00 -19.57
C TYR A 851 -2.61 -13.63 -20.59
N SER A 852 -1.34 -13.24 -20.55
CA SER A 852 -0.19 -14.10 -20.19
C SER A 852 1.14 -13.49 -20.63
N GLY A 853 2.12 -13.48 -19.72
CA GLY A 853 3.54 -13.53 -20.04
C GLY A 853 4.22 -12.22 -20.49
N THR A 854 5.19 -11.79 -19.71
CA THR A 854 6.26 -10.86 -20.05
C THR A 854 6.70 -10.91 -21.54
N MET A 855 6.62 -9.77 -22.24
CA MET A 855 7.63 -9.44 -23.25
C MET A 855 8.42 -8.20 -22.79
N PRO A 856 9.74 -8.31 -22.61
CA PRO A 856 10.60 -7.14 -22.49
C PRO A 856 10.60 -6.39 -23.83
N GLY A 857 10.28 -5.09 -23.84
CA GLY A 857 10.60 -4.22 -24.97
C GLY A 857 9.53 -3.27 -25.52
N VAL A 858 8.29 -3.24 -25.02
CA VAL A 858 7.28 -2.28 -25.52
C VAL A 858 7.20 -1.05 -24.59
N ARG A 859 8.01 -0.03 -24.87
CA ARG A 859 7.78 1.36 -24.41
C ARG A 859 6.91 2.07 -25.45
N GLY A 860 6.12 3.05 -25.01
CA GLY A 860 5.06 3.74 -25.78
C GLY A 860 5.30 3.93 -27.29
N GLY A 861 4.25 3.79 -28.09
CA GLY A 861 4.33 3.79 -29.54
C GLY A 861 4.88 5.10 -30.12
N ASP A 862 5.83 4.98 -31.05
CA ASP A 862 6.30 6.11 -31.86
C ASP A 862 5.21 6.52 -32.86
N PHE A 863 4.97 7.82 -32.99
CA PHE A 863 4.13 8.39 -34.03
C PHE A 863 4.81 8.17 -35.39
N GLN A 864 4.25 7.26 -36.20
CA GLN A 864 4.82 6.91 -37.50
C GLN A 864 4.43 7.93 -38.57
N VAL A 865 5.19 9.01 -38.61
CA VAL A 865 5.10 10.11 -39.58
C VAL A 865 4.92 9.67 -41.02
N ARG A 866 5.63 8.62 -41.46
CA ARG A 866 5.57 8.11 -42.85
C ARG A 866 4.19 7.55 -43.23
N LYS A 867 3.29 7.33 -42.26
CA LYS A 867 1.92 6.84 -42.48
C LYS A 867 0.87 7.95 -42.62
N LEU A 868 1.25 9.22 -42.39
CA LEU A 868 0.36 10.39 -42.54
C LEU A 868 -0.13 10.62 -43.98
N ALA A 869 0.57 10.06 -44.97
CA ALA A 869 0.17 10.12 -46.38
C ALA A 869 -1.12 9.34 -46.69
N THR A 870 -1.58 8.48 -45.76
CA THR A 870 -2.86 7.76 -45.89
C THR A 870 -4.00 8.59 -45.31
N ASP A 871 -5.23 8.37 -45.80
CA ASP A 871 -6.42 9.06 -45.28
C ASP A 871 -6.65 8.78 -43.78
N GLN A 872 -6.32 7.57 -43.33
CA GLN A 872 -6.40 7.16 -41.93
C GLN A 872 -5.37 7.89 -41.05
N GLY A 873 -4.10 7.95 -41.51
CA GLY A 873 -3.03 8.65 -40.79
C GLY A 873 -3.26 10.15 -40.71
N TRP A 874 -3.75 10.76 -41.79
CA TRP A 874 -4.14 12.17 -41.82
C TRP A 874 -5.31 12.48 -40.89
N THR A 875 -6.34 11.62 -40.87
CA THR A 875 -7.51 11.81 -40.00
C THR A 875 -7.09 11.85 -38.53
N LEU A 876 -6.25 10.91 -38.10
CA LEU A 876 -5.69 10.89 -36.74
C LEU A 876 -4.92 12.19 -36.41
N PHE A 877 -4.09 12.66 -37.33
CA PHE A 877 -3.33 13.90 -37.13
C PHE A 877 -4.23 15.13 -37.03
N ARG A 878 -5.28 15.21 -37.85
CA ARG A 878 -6.29 16.28 -37.78
C ARG A 878 -7.04 16.27 -36.45
N LEU A 879 -7.44 15.09 -35.97
CA LEU A 879 -8.11 14.92 -34.67
C LEU A 879 -7.24 15.40 -33.49
N VAL A 880 -5.91 15.23 -33.60
CA VAL A 880 -4.94 15.79 -32.65
C VAL A 880 -4.95 17.32 -32.67
N LEU A 881 -4.89 17.96 -33.84
CA LEU A 881 -4.90 19.44 -33.95
C LEU A 881 -6.19 20.04 -33.38
N ILE A 882 -7.31 19.37 -33.64
CA ILE A 882 -8.64 19.70 -33.11
C ILE A 882 -8.66 19.59 -31.58
N GLY A 883 -8.11 18.51 -31.02
CA GLY A 883 -7.99 18.32 -29.57
C GLY A 883 -7.13 19.39 -28.90
N ILE A 884 -5.98 19.73 -29.50
CA ILE A 884 -5.11 20.81 -29.03
C ILE A 884 -5.85 22.14 -29.00
N GLU A 885 -6.65 22.44 -30.02
CA GLU A 885 -7.35 23.71 -30.09
C GLU A 885 -8.57 23.80 -29.16
N ALA A 886 -9.22 22.67 -28.87
CA ALA A 886 -10.36 22.59 -27.95
C ALA A 886 -9.95 22.77 -26.48
N ASP A 887 -8.73 22.36 -26.16
CA ASP A 887 -8.15 22.55 -24.84
C ASP A 887 -7.79 24.03 -24.65
N SER A 888 -8.74 24.78 -24.10
CA SER A 888 -8.58 26.20 -23.76
C SER A 888 -7.85 26.42 -22.43
N THR A 889 -7.25 25.37 -21.84
CA THR A 889 -6.50 25.48 -20.59
C THR A 889 -5.01 25.67 -20.85
N GLY A 890 -4.43 26.67 -20.17
CA GLY A 890 -3.17 27.31 -20.56
C GLY A 890 -1.93 26.42 -20.67
N ALA A 891 -1.06 26.85 -21.60
CA ALA A 891 0.33 26.52 -21.88
C ALA A 891 0.73 25.02 -21.78
N PRO A 892 1.03 24.36 -22.91
CA PRO A 892 1.56 23.01 -22.91
C PRO A 892 2.97 22.98 -22.32
N VAL A 893 3.27 21.88 -21.65
CA VAL A 893 4.56 21.59 -20.99
C VAL A 893 5.61 21.37 -22.11
N PRO A 894 6.76 22.08 -22.16
CA PRO A 894 7.68 21.89 -23.28
C PRO A 894 8.24 20.45 -23.34
N PRO A 895 8.03 19.70 -24.43
CA PRO A 895 8.44 18.30 -24.51
C PRO A 895 9.93 18.19 -24.88
N ASP A 896 10.45 16.96 -24.90
CA ASP A 896 11.67 16.68 -25.63
C ASP A 896 11.39 16.90 -27.13
N VAL A 897 11.81 18.06 -27.65
CA VAL A 897 11.60 18.52 -29.02
C VAL A 897 12.20 17.53 -30.06
N GLY A 898 13.03 16.58 -29.64
CA GLY A 898 13.56 15.51 -30.50
C GLY A 898 12.70 14.24 -30.58
N SER A 899 11.73 14.05 -29.69
CA SER A 899 10.99 12.80 -29.55
C SER A 899 9.89 12.64 -30.59
N ARG A 900 9.71 11.40 -31.07
CA ARG A 900 8.63 11.02 -32.00
C ARG A 900 7.44 10.37 -31.29
N ARG A 901 7.42 10.32 -29.96
CA ARG A 901 6.29 9.73 -29.23
C ARG A 901 5.07 10.61 -29.36
N TYR A 902 3.90 9.98 -29.43
CA TYR A 902 2.61 10.64 -29.68
C TYR A 902 2.41 11.94 -28.88
N TYR A 903 2.58 11.91 -27.56
CA TYR A 903 2.37 13.08 -26.70
C TYR A 903 3.36 14.22 -26.96
N ASP A 904 4.62 13.92 -27.26
CA ASP A 904 5.62 14.94 -27.58
C ASP A 904 5.31 15.65 -28.91
N VAL A 905 4.65 14.95 -29.85
CA VAL A 905 4.16 15.53 -31.11
C VAL A 905 2.99 16.51 -30.85
N VAL A 906 2.08 16.14 -29.95
CA VAL A 906 0.92 16.97 -29.56
C VAL A 906 1.42 18.29 -28.97
N ASP A 907 2.36 18.22 -28.02
CA ASP A 907 2.91 19.39 -27.35
C ASP A 907 3.69 20.30 -28.31
N ALA A 908 4.48 19.74 -29.23
CA ALA A 908 5.24 20.53 -30.21
C ALA A 908 4.31 21.32 -31.17
N LEU A 909 3.20 20.71 -31.61
CA LEU A 909 2.20 21.37 -32.46
C LEU A 909 1.46 22.48 -31.70
N ALA A 910 1.12 22.21 -30.44
CA ALA A 910 0.47 23.17 -29.54
C ALA A 910 1.35 24.41 -29.29
N LEU A 911 2.64 24.21 -28.98
CA LEU A 911 3.60 25.30 -28.80
C LEU A 911 3.83 26.13 -30.07
N ARG A 912 3.89 25.49 -31.25
CA ARG A 912 4.03 26.22 -32.52
C ARG A 912 2.84 27.13 -32.80
N ARG A 913 1.62 26.69 -32.47
CA ARG A 913 0.40 27.48 -32.66
C ARG A 913 0.25 28.56 -31.58
N TRP A 914 0.53 28.27 -30.31
CA TRP A 914 0.30 29.21 -29.20
C TRP A 914 1.44 30.20 -28.94
N ASP A 915 2.69 29.79 -29.14
CA ASP A 915 3.86 30.60 -28.78
C ASP A 915 4.80 30.87 -29.96
N GLY A 916 4.43 30.41 -31.17
CA GLY A 916 5.22 30.62 -32.38
C GLY A 916 6.56 29.86 -32.38
N ILE A 917 6.74 28.91 -31.45
CA ILE A 917 7.97 28.13 -31.30
C ILE A 917 8.13 27.19 -32.51
N GLY A 918 9.30 27.19 -33.14
CA GLY A 918 9.58 26.36 -34.31
C GLY A 918 9.37 24.87 -34.05
N LEU A 919 8.81 24.14 -35.02
CA LEU A 919 8.65 22.69 -34.95
C LEU A 919 10.01 21.97 -35.06
N PRO A 920 10.15 20.78 -34.46
CA PRO A 920 11.27 19.89 -34.72
C PRO A 920 11.48 19.68 -36.22
N SER A 921 12.73 19.63 -36.68
CA SER A 921 13.05 19.49 -38.11
C SER A 921 12.37 18.29 -38.77
N TRP A 922 12.25 17.16 -38.04
CA TRP A 922 11.59 15.96 -38.54
C TRP A 922 10.07 16.13 -38.68
N LEU A 923 9.42 16.91 -37.80
CA LEU A 923 7.98 17.18 -37.82
C LEU A 923 7.65 18.29 -38.83
N SER A 924 8.53 19.27 -38.99
CA SER A 924 8.44 20.24 -40.07
C SER A 924 8.56 19.57 -41.44
N GLN A 925 9.54 18.67 -41.62
CA GLN A 925 9.68 17.89 -42.86
C GLN A 925 8.47 16.98 -43.09
N ALA A 926 7.93 16.38 -42.02
CA ALA A 926 6.73 15.57 -42.10
C ALA A 926 5.53 16.31 -42.70
N ILE A 927 5.34 17.55 -42.27
CA ILE A 927 4.25 18.41 -42.73
C ILE A 927 4.51 18.84 -44.17
N GLU A 928 5.75 19.14 -44.54
CA GLU A 928 6.14 19.45 -45.93
C GLU A 928 5.95 18.28 -46.90
N ASP A 929 6.11 17.05 -46.41
CA ASP A 929 5.92 15.83 -47.22
C ASP A 929 4.43 15.45 -47.39
N LEU A 930 3.49 16.17 -46.74
CA LEU A 930 2.04 15.96 -46.93
C LEU A 930 1.59 16.44 -48.34
N PRO A 931 0.51 15.88 -48.89
CA PRO A 931 -0.13 16.42 -50.09
C PRO A 931 -0.43 17.92 -49.95
N PRO A 932 -0.32 18.72 -51.04
CA PRO A 932 -0.39 20.19 -50.99
C PRO A 932 -1.58 20.72 -50.17
N GLU A 933 -2.79 20.19 -50.41
CA GLU A 933 -4.02 20.63 -49.73
C GLU A 933 -4.00 20.40 -48.20
N ARG A 934 -3.36 19.33 -47.73
CA ARG A 934 -3.28 19.00 -46.30
C ARG A 934 -2.20 19.82 -45.61
N ARG A 935 -1.05 19.96 -46.26
CA ARG A 935 0.04 20.82 -45.79
C ARG A 935 -0.44 22.25 -45.62
N ASP A 936 -1.14 22.78 -46.61
CA ASP A 936 -1.63 24.16 -46.59
C ASP A 936 -2.64 24.37 -45.45
N LEU A 937 -3.51 23.39 -45.16
CA LEU A 937 -4.42 23.43 -44.00
C LEU A 937 -3.68 23.40 -42.65
N VAL A 938 -2.69 22.51 -42.51
CA VAL A 938 -1.88 22.44 -41.27
C VAL A 938 -1.11 23.74 -41.06
N ASN A 939 -0.54 24.33 -42.11
CA ASN A 939 0.17 25.60 -42.01
C ASN A 939 -0.77 26.76 -41.68
N ALA A 940 -1.94 26.83 -42.33
CA ALA A 940 -2.97 27.81 -42.01
C ALA A 940 -3.44 27.70 -40.55
N TRP A 941 -3.52 26.47 -40.01
CA TRP A 941 -3.73 26.26 -38.57
C TRP A 941 -2.50 26.73 -37.77
N LEU A 942 -1.29 26.27 -38.03
CA LEU A 942 -0.11 26.69 -37.23
C LEU A 942 0.09 28.22 -37.21
N ASP A 943 -0.30 28.93 -38.27
CA ASP A 943 -0.22 30.39 -38.39
C ASP A 943 -1.49 31.13 -37.92
N ARG A 944 -2.44 30.42 -37.30
CA ARG A 944 -3.72 30.95 -36.79
C ARG A 944 -4.58 31.68 -37.83
N GLN A 945 -4.46 31.29 -39.10
CA GLN A 945 -5.32 31.76 -40.18
C GLN A 945 -6.64 30.99 -40.21
N VAL A 946 -6.66 29.79 -39.62
CA VAL A 946 -7.85 28.93 -39.46
C VAL A 946 -7.98 28.49 -38.01
N HIS A 947 -9.21 28.53 -37.50
CA HIS A 947 -9.61 27.98 -36.21
C HIS A 947 -10.51 26.78 -36.44
N PHE A 948 -10.19 25.63 -35.83
CA PHE A 948 -11.06 24.46 -35.90
C PHE A 948 -12.21 24.50 -34.90
N VAL A 949 -12.18 25.40 -33.90
CA VAL A 949 -13.11 25.43 -32.73
C VAL A 949 -13.87 26.74 -32.58
N ALA A 950 -13.35 27.84 -33.13
CA ALA A 950 -13.81 29.20 -32.79
C ALA A 950 -14.52 29.94 -33.92
N GLU A 951 -14.95 29.26 -34.98
CA GLU A 951 -15.89 29.78 -35.99
C GLU A 951 -17.01 28.78 -36.22
#